data_AF-A0A1J9QMS4-F1
#
_entry.id   AF-A0A1J9QMS4-F1
#
_cell.length_a   1.000
_cell.length_b   1.000
_cell.length_c   1.000
_cell.angle_alpha   90.00
_cell.angle_beta   90.00
_cell.angle_gamma   90.00
#
_symmetry.space_group_name_H-M   'P 1'
#
loop_
_entity.id
_entity.type
_entity.pdbx_description
1 polymer ?
#
loop_
_entity_poly.entity_id
_entity_poly.type
_entity_poly.pdbx_seq_one_letter_code
_entity_poly.pdbx_strand_id
1 'polypeptide(L)'
;MAVSSTLVDHSPNNPTKARTRENASNLILIDNYDSFTWNVYQYLVLEGANVTVFRNDEITLEELIAKNPSQLVISPGPGHPDTDSGLSKDAIQHFSGRIPIFGVCMGHQCMISSFGGKVDVTGEILHGKTSSLKHDSKGVYATLPQSLAVTRYHSLAGIQPTVPDCLEVSSWTEFENDSGRKIIMGVRHKEYTVEGVQFHPESILSEHGRTMFRNFLNLRGGTWKENGGLASQSSGPARVLSDEVTLTKKESILDTIYSHREIAVNRQMAIPSQRPEDLQAAYDLGISPPQISFPNRLRQSPFSLSLMAEIKRASPSKGIISSSTCAPAQARKYAMAGASVISVLTEPEWFKGSIEDLRAVRQSLEGLPNRPAVLRKEFIFSEYQILEARLAGADTVLLIVKMLNTDLLRRLYQYSKQLGMEPLVEVNTVEEMNIAVSLGAQVIGVNNRDLKSFEVDLGTTSRLMDQVPDSTIVCALSGISGPNDVKAYRTEGVKAILVGEALMRAENTDLFVSQLLGDGQPPAASIPKRPLLVKICGTRTPEAARIAIESGADLIGIIMAKGRTRTVSDETALEISKVVKSTPRPASSTSETQESTNDTSSIGYFDYSSQLLRHPGRALLVGVFLNQPLSYIISQQRRLSLDVVQLHGSEPIEWASLIPVPVIKKFSPGEPGLSRPGYHSLPLLDSGAGGSGERLDISAVQDTLSKSDKVRVILAGGLNHLNVADTLHQLGGYGESVVGVDVSSGVESNGSQDLEKIKAFVKTAKTTAYSSYHWFSSFFLFSVIFHFTFSEFSLEFSSVFTTVTSAQGPGNGICGNLHHIKSISNILGFLTIEAMGKAFRKINVSLAGDFGPMADKIKQWVEANGGKFSKQLEKDTTTHLIATKNAFRKCDAAVQQARKIRGLKVVKLEWLEDSLLSKNKRPKSEKHYLWHKARGTSKRDTAKKTNLTKSVDAVGKDGHHIFTDSGGFRYLVTLVRPLEDGRFKEKHTLQLYESNSKPHTYATFVKYTRVGRAGSAFLALTESTWETAFRSFAKFFKAKCGKQWQERMCNAEPSPLKDEGRILPPSENWFRYEPDTRSKSSSVATSAALAKPAGTEIWESEA
;
A
#
# COMPACT_ATOMS: atom_id res chain seq x y z
N MET A 1 21.13 1.91 -1.35
CA MET A 1 20.85 0.60 -1.99
C MET A 1 19.74 -0.09 -1.22
N ALA A 2 18.60 -0.38 -1.86
CA ALA A 2 17.53 -1.19 -1.27
C ALA A 2 16.84 -1.96 -2.41
N VAL A 3 17.19 -3.24 -2.55
CA VAL A 3 16.54 -4.14 -3.52
C VAL A 3 15.19 -4.53 -2.94
N SER A 4 14.10 -4.01 -3.50
CA SER A 4 12.74 -4.43 -3.15
C SER A 4 12.32 -5.58 -4.06
N SER A 5 12.59 -6.80 -3.62
CA SER A 5 12.09 -8.01 -4.28
C SER A 5 10.62 -8.22 -3.93
N THR A 6 9.71 -7.77 -4.79
CA THR A 6 8.32 -8.27 -4.77
C THR A 6 8.35 -9.75 -5.11
N LEU A 7 7.98 -10.62 -4.16
CA LEU A 7 7.81 -12.05 -4.43
C LEU A 7 6.77 -12.22 -5.54
N VAL A 8 7.13 -12.90 -6.62
CA VAL A 8 6.22 -13.20 -7.74
C VAL A 8 5.47 -14.49 -7.41
N ASP A 9 4.16 -14.40 -7.31
CA ASP A 9 3.29 -15.55 -7.02
C ASP A 9 2.93 -16.29 -8.33
N HIS A 10 3.45 -17.50 -8.48
CA HIS A 10 3.17 -18.43 -9.56
C HIS A 10 2.20 -19.55 -9.14
N SER A 11 1.65 -19.51 -7.92
CA SER A 11 0.65 -20.47 -7.49
C SER A 11 -0.69 -20.24 -8.20
N PRO A 12 -1.50 -21.29 -8.39
CA PRO A 12 -2.77 -21.13 -9.07
C PRO A 12 -3.79 -20.39 -8.20
N ASN A 13 -4.19 -19.20 -8.63
CA ASN A 13 -5.34 -18.49 -8.10
C ASN A 13 -6.63 -19.09 -8.68
N ASN A 14 -7.53 -19.59 -7.82
CA ASN A 14 -8.81 -20.23 -8.18
C ASN A 14 -8.71 -21.34 -9.26
N PRO A 15 -7.89 -22.40 -9.07
CA PRO A 15 -7.68 -23.42 -10.09
C PRO A 15 -8.93 -24.24 -10.37
N THR A 16 -9.39 -24.22 -11.62
CA THR A 16 -10.27 -25.27 -12.14
C THR A 16 -9.52 -26.60 -12.15
N LYS A 17 -10.12 -27.64 -11.55
CA LYS A 17 -9.62 -29.02 -11.65
C LYS A 17 -9.73 -29.48 -13.10
N ALA A 18 -8.65 -30.00 -13.68
CA ALA A 18 -8.69 -30.64 -14.98
C ALA A 18 -9.58 -31.89 -14.96
N ARG A 19 -10.09 -32.30 -16.14
CA ARG A 19 -10.82 -33.57 -16.26
C ARG A 19 -9.93 -34.72 -15.78
N THR A 20 -10.52 -35.69 -15.08
CA THR A 20 -9.81 -36.88 -14.60
C THR A 20 -9.07 -37.56 -15.75
N ARG A 21 -7.79 -37.86 -15.56
CA ARG A 21 -6.96 -38.52 -16.58
C ARG A 21 -6.98 -40.02 -16.37
N GLU A 22 -7.38 -40.77 -17.40
CA GLU A 22 -7.42 -42.24 -17.37
C GLU A 22 -6.06 -42.85 -16.98
N ASN A 23 -4.95 -42.26 -17.44
CA ASN A 23 -3.57 -42.69 -17.17
C ASN A 23 -3.16 -42.50 -15.69
N ALA A 24 -3.82 -41.60 -14.97
CA ALA A 24 -3.52 -41.22 -13.59
C ALA A 24 -4.70 -41.60 -12.66
N SER A 25 -5.39 -42.68 -13.00
CA SER A 25 -6.57 -43.20 -12.29
C SER A 25 -6.25 -43.85 -10.94
N ASN A 26 -4.98 -44.23 -10.71
CA ASN A 26 -4.47 -44.75 -9.44
C ASN A 26 -3.00 -44.32 -9.24
N LEU A 27 -2.75 -43.03 -9.03
CA LEU A 27 -1.42 -42.52 -8.72
C LEU A 27 -1.13 -42.70 -7.22
N ILE A 28 0.07 -43.17 -6.88
CA ILE A 28 0.53 -43.23 -5.49
C ILE A 28 1.59 -42.16 -5.22
N LEU A 29 1.41 -41.39 -4.14
CA LEU A 29 2.35 -40.41 -3.63
C LEU A 29 2.95 -40.93 -2.31
N ILE A 30 4.26 -41.15 -2.28
CA ILE A 30 4.99 -41.50 -1.05
C ILE A 30 5.39 -40.19 -0.35
N ASP A 31 4.87 -39.97 0.85
CA ASP A 31 5.16 -38.83 1.73
C ASP A 31 6.44 -39.10 2.57
N ASN A 32 7.48 -38.29 2.34
CA ASN A 32 8.73 -38.30 3.11
C ASN A 32 8.72 -37.23 4.21
N TYR A 33 7.55 -36.93 4.78
CA TYR A 33 7.36 -36.04 5.94
C TYR A 33 7.72 -34.55 5.71
N ASP A 34 7.56 -34.03 4.48
CA ASP A 34 7.72 -32.59 4.22
C ASP A 34 6.41 -31.79 4.30
N SER A 35 6.50 -30.56 4.81
CA SER A 35 5.41 -29.59 4.82
C SER A 35 4.81 -29.25 3.44
N PHE A 36 5.56 -29.46 2.36
CA PHE A 36 5.15 -29.19 0.98
C PHE A 36 4.53 -30.39 0.26
N THR A 37 4.49 -31.60 0.86
CA THR A 37 3.83 -32.78 0.24
C THR A 37 2.36 -32.49 -0.11
N TRP A 38 1.66 -31.68 0.69
CA TRP A 38 0.30 -31.24 0.40
C TRP A 38 0.18 -30.43 -0.90
N ASN A 39 1.18 -29.60 -1.24
CA ASN A 39 1.18 -28.83 -2.48
C ASN A 39 1.40 -29.74 -3.69
N VAL A 40 2.28 -30.75 -3.58
CA VAL A 40 2.47 -31.80 -4.59
C VAL A 40 1.15 -32.55 -4.84
N TYR A 41 0.51 -33.05 -3.77
CA TYR A 41 -0.81 -33.69 -3.82
C TYR A 41 -1.86 -32.79 -4.50
N GLN A 42 -1.92 -31.51 -4.11
CA GLN A 42 -2.85 -30.55 -4.69
C GLN A 42 -2.62 -30.36 -6.20
N TYR A 43 -1.38 -30.18 -6.65
CA TYR A 43 -1.08 -29.97 -8.07
C TYR A 43 -1.41 -31.21 -8.91
N LEU A 44 -1.12 -32.42 -8.40
CA LEU A 44 -1.49 -33.69 -9.06
C LEU A 44 -3.02 -33.82 -9.21
N VAL A 45 -3.78 -33.56 -8.13
CA VAL A 45 -5.27 -33.62 -8.16
C VAL A 45 -5.84 -32.56 -9.10
N LEU A 46 -5.27 -31.34 -9.12
CA LEU A 46 -5.69 -30.25 -10.01
C LEU A 46 -5.39 -30.52 -11.48
N GLU A 47 -4.35 -31.30 -11.81
CA GLU A 47 -4.07 -31.78 -13.16
C GLU A 47 -4.83 -33.05 -13.55
N GLY A 48 -5.72 -33.54 -12.69
CA GLY A 48 -6.67 -34.61 -12.99
C GLY A 48 -6.26 -36.00 -12.54
N ALA A 49 -5.22 -36.14 -11.69
CA ALA A 49 -4.89 -37.41 -11.08
C ALA A 49 -5.85 -37.79 -9.94
N ASN A 50 -6.03 -39.09 -9.74
CA ASN A 50 -6.61 -39.68 -8.53
C ASN A 50 -5.46 -40.21 -7.67
N VAL A 51 -5.24 -39.60 -6.51
CA VAL A 51 -3.99 -39.73 -5.73
C VAL A 51 -4.25 -40.39 -4.39
N THR A 52 -3.58 -41.52 -4.13
CA THR A 52 -3.49 -42.14 -2.80
C THR A 52 -2.15 -41.78 -2.18
N VAL A 53 -2.14 -41.35 -0.91
CA VAL A 53 -0.92 -40.97 -0.20
C VAL A 53 -0.60 -42.00 0.88
N PHE A 54 0.65 -42.46 0.93
CA PHE A 54 1.20 -43.28 2.01
C PHE A 54 2.49 -42.63 2.52
N ARG A 55 2.76 -42.71 3.83
CA ARG A 55 4.08 -42.29 4.34
C ARG A 55 5.13 -43.34 4.03
N ASN A 56 6.38 -42.90 3.97
CA ASN A 56 7.50 -43.75 3.57
C ASN A 56 7.81 -44.92 4.54
N ASP A 57 7.17 -44.94 5.70
CA ASP A 57 7.26 -45.96 6.74
C ASP A 57 5.90 -46.59 7.13
N GLU A 58 4.79 -46.19 6.49
CA GLU A 58 3.41 -46.66 6.77
C GLU A 58 2.86 -47.66 5.74
N ILE A 59 3.68 -48.12 4.79
CA ILE A 59 3.33 -49.17 3.81
C ILE A 59 4.57 -50.01 3.47
N THR A 60 4.43 -51.33 3.29
CA THR A 60 5.54 -52.17 2.78
C THR A 60 5.62 -52.16 1.25
N LEU A 61 6.74 -52.64 0.69
CA LEU A 61 6.89 -52.73 -0.76
C LEU A 61 5.87 -53.72 -1.36
N GLU A 62 5.60 -54.84 -0.71
CA GLU A 62 4.63 -55.86 -1.12
C GLU A 62 3.20 -55.31 -1.11
N GLU A 63 2.84 -54.54 -0.08
CA GLU A 63 1.55 -53.85 0.00
C GLU A 63 1.42 -52.80 -1.11
N LEU A 64 2.48 -52.04 -1.39
CA LEU A 64 2.53 -51.04 -2.46
C LEU A 64 2.37 -51.68 -3.85
N ILE A 65 3.00 -52.83 -4.08
CA ILE A 65 2.81 -53.64 -5.30
C ILE A 65 1.36 -54.10 -5.42
N ALA A 66 0.77 -54.59 -4.33
CA ALA A 66 -0.62 -55.03 -4.31
C ALA A 66 -1.65 -53.90 -4.56
N LYS A 67 -1.27 -52.62 -4.41
CA LYS A 67 -2.11 -51.48 -4.81
C LYS A 67 -2.18 -51.26 -6.32
N ASN A 68 -1.32 -51.91 -7.13
CA ASN A 68 -1.25 -51.75 -8.58
C ASN A 68 -1.24 -50.27 -9.04
N PRO A 69 -0.24 -49.46 -8.61
CA PRO A 69 -0.13 -48.05 -9.00
C PRO A 69 -0.03 -47.89 -10.53
N SER A 70 -0.72 -46.91 -11.10
CA SER A 70 -0.55 -46.53 -12.50
C SER A 70 0.68 -45.62 -12.69
N GLN A 71 0.99 -44.82 -11.67
CA GLN A 71 2.10 -43.84 -11.63
C GLN A 71 2.56 -43.70 -10.17
N LEU A 72 3.85 -43.41 -9.97
CA LEU A 72 4.45 -43.22 -8.64
C LEU A 72 5.07 -41.82 -8.52
N VAL A 73 4.82 -41.13 -7.40
CA VAL A 73 5.46 -39.86 -7.08
C VAL A 73 6.14 -39.95 -5.72
N ILE A 74 7.40 -39.54 -5.64
CA ILE A 74 8.17 -39.46 -4.40
C ILE A 74 8.28 -37.99 -4.01
N SER A 75 7.66 -37.63 -2.88
CA SER A 75 7.60 -36.27 -2.36
C SER A 75 8.95 -35.73 -1.86
N PRO A 76 9.05 -34.41 -1.59
CA PRO A 76 10.11 -33.84 -0.77
C PRO A 76 10.16 -34.44 0.63
N GLY A 77 11.29 -34.27 1.32
CA GLY A 77 11.52 -34.77 2.67
C GLY A 77 12.79 -34.16 3.28
N PRO A 78 12.87 -34.03 4.61
CA PRO A 78 14.11 -33.70 5.31
C PRO A 78 15.04 -34.90 5.39
N GLY A 79 16.33 -34.66 5.70
CA GLY A 79 17.31 -35.72 5.93
C GLY A 79 18.16 -36.06 4.69
N HIS A 80 18.61 -37.31 4.62
CA HIS A 80 19.44 -37.85 3.53
C HIS A 80 18.75 -39.09 2.91
N PRO A 81 18.79 -39.28 1.57
CA PRO A 81 18.10 -40.39 0.91
C PRO A 81 18.47 -41.77 1.45
N ASP A 82 19.70 -41.96 1.94
CA ASP A 82 20.18 -43.25 2.45
C ASP A 82 19.76 -43.57 3.90
N THR A 83 19.24 -42.60 4.65
CA THR A 83 18.91 -42.77 6.07
C THR A 83 17.45 -42.45 6.41
N ASP A 84 16.81 -41.55 5.67
CA ASP A 84 15.53 -40.94 6.06
C ASP A 84 14.38 -41.18 5.06
N SER A 85 14.64 -41.86 3.93
CA SER A 85 13.68 -41.97 2.81
C SER A 85 12.69 -43.14 2.87
N GLY A 86 12.78 -44.00 3.90
CA GLY A 86 11.91 -45.17 4.06
C GLY A 86 11.91 -46.08 2.81
N LEU A 87 10.75 -46.59 2.40
CA LEU A 87 10.65 -47.43 1.20
C LEU A 87 10.89 -46.69 -0.14
N SER A 88 11.09 -45.36 -0.14
CA SER A 88 11.15 -44.57 -1.38
C SER A 88 12.19 -45.09 -2.37
N LYS A 89 13.37 -45.48 -1.89
CA LYS A 89 14.45 -46.02 -2.74
C LYS A 89 14.10 -47.38 -3.34
N ASP A 90 13.52 -48.27 -2.54
CA ASP A 90 13.14 -49.62 -2.93
C ASP A 90 11.95 -49.59 -3.91
N ALA A 91 10.99 -48.68 -3.67
CA ALA A 91 9.90 -48.40 -4.59
C ALA A 91 10.41 -47.86 -5.93
N ILE A 92 11.37 -46.91 -5.94
CA ILE A 92 12.02 -46.47 -7.19
C ILE A 92 12.66 -47.66 -7.92
N GLN A 93 13.46 -48.48 -7.24
CA GLN A 93 14.11 -49.64 -7.87
C GLN A 93 13.12 -50.67 -8.40
N HIS A 94 12.04 -50.94 -7.67
CA HIS A 94 11.02 -51.90 -8.07
C HIS A 94 10.19 -51.43 -9.26
N PHE A 95 9.70 -50.19 -9.25
CA PHE A 95 8.76 -49.68 -10.25
C PHE A 95 9.44 -49.12 -11.52
N SER A 96 10.76 -48.93 -11.49
CA SER A 96 11.55 -48.49 -12.66
C SER A 96 11.36 -49.46 -13.83
N GLY A 97 11.06 -48.91 -15.01
CA GLY A 97 10.77 -49.71 -16.20
C GLY A 97 9.37 -50.31 -16.24
N ARG A 98 8.56 -50.16 -15.19
CA ARG A 98 7.19 -50.71 -15.10
C ARG A 98 6.12 -49.64 -15.19
N ILE A 99 6.32 -48.52 -14.49
CA ILE A 99 5.41 -47.35 -14.49
C ILE A 99 6.20 -46.04 -14.47
N PRO A 100 5.58 -44.89 -14.83
CA PRO A 100 6.18 -43.58 -14.66
C PRO A 100 6.46 -43.25 -13.18
N ILE A 101 7.66 -42.75 -12.89
CA ILE A 101 8.07 -42.30 -11.55
C ILE A 101 8.56 -40.84 -11.60
N PHE A 102 7.99 -39.97 -10.75
CA PHE A 102 8.44 -38.60 -10.58
C PHE A 102 8.97 -38.33 -9.15
N GLY A 103 10.11 -37.66 -9.03
CA GLY A 103 10.74 -37.35 -7.74
C GLY A 103 10.94 -35.86 -7.51
N VAL A 104 10.56 -35.34 -6.34
CA VAL A 104 10.77 -33.93 -5.97
C VAL A 104 11.68 -33.82 -4.76
N CYS A 105 12.73 -33.00 -4.85
CA CYS A 105 13.73 -32.75 -3.81
C CYS A 105 14.34 -34.05 -3.23
N MET A 106 13.86 -34.53 -2.07
CA MET A 106 14.23 -35.86 -1.54
C MET A 106 13.95 -36.98 -2.56
N GLY A 107 12.82 -36.94 -3.27
CA GLY A 107 12.52 -37.94 -4.31
C GLY A 107 13.53 -37.96 -5.45
N HIS A 108 14.05 -36.80 -5.86
CA HIS A 108 15.15 -36.70 -6.83
C HIS A 108 16.47 -37.25 -6.27
N GLN A 109 16.77 -36.97 -5.00
CA GLN A 109 17.95 -37.50 -4.32
C GLN A 109 17.89 -39.03 -4.15
N CYS A 110 16.71 -39.57 -3.85
CA CYS A 110 16.45 -41.01 -3.82
C CYS A 110 16.69 -41.65 -5.18
N MET A 111 16.26 -41.03 -6.28
CA MET A 111 16.55 -41.54 -7.63
C MET A 111 18.06 -41.62 -7.90
N ILE A 112 18.82 -40.56 -7.60
CA ILE A 112 20.27 -40.57 -7.79
C ILE A 112 20.93 -41.69 -6.97
N SER A 113 20.56 -41.83 -5.69
CA SER A 113 21.09 -42.89 -4.82
C SER A 113 20.67 -44.30 -5.24
N SER A 114 19.40 -44.51 -5.63
CA SER A 114 18.87 -45.82 -6.04
C SER A 114 19.57 -46.41 -7.27
N PHE A 115 20.15 -45.57 -8.14
CA PHE A 115 20.95 -46.00 -9.29
C PHE A 115 22.47 -46.01 -9.04
N GLY A 116 22.91 -45.75 -7.80
CA GLY A 116 24.33 -45.81 -7.40
C GLY A 116 25.08 -44.49 -7.43
N GLY A 117 24.40 -43.36 -7.63
CA GLY A 117 25.01 -42.03 -7.60
C GLY A 117 25.09 -41.43 -6.20
N LYS A 118 26.02 -40.50 -5.98
CA LYS A 118 26.23 -39.88 -4.67
C LYS A 118 25.48 -38.55 -4.54
N VAL A 119 24.75 -38.42 -3.43
CA VAL A 119 24.20 -37.16 -2.92
C VAL A 119 25.12 -36.64 -1.82
N ASP A 120 25.47 -35.35 -1.87
CA ASP A 120 26.35 -34.72 -0.87
C ASP A 120 26.08 -33.20 -0.79
N VAL A 121 26.75 -32.49 0.11
CA VAL A 121 26.62 -31.05 0.31
C VAL A 121 27.06 -30.29 -0.94
N THR A 122 26.18 -29.46 -1.49
CA THR A 122 26.40 -28.75 -2.76
C THR A 122 27.45 -27.64 -2.68
N GLY A 123 27.80 -27.21 -1.46
CA GLY A 123 28.58 -26.00 -1.18
C GLY A 123 27.72 -24.75 -0.94
N GLU A 124 26.43 -24.79 -1.32
CA GLU A 124 25.49 -23.67 -1.17
C GLU A 124 24.22 -24.12 -0.43
N ILE A 125 23.89 -23.46 0.70
CA ILE A 125 22.68 -23.75 1.47
C ILE A 125 21.61 -22.74 1.09
N LEU A 126 20.61 -23.17 0.30
CA LEU A 126 19.50 -22.31 -0.14
C LEU A 126 18.15 -22.85 0.33
N HIS A 127 17.41 -22.02 1.06
CA HIS A 127 16.05 -22.27 1.49
C HIS A 127 15.16 -21.08 1.15
N GLY A 128 14.14 -21.30 0.31
CA GLY A 128 13.13 -20.29 -0.04
C GLY A 128 13.63 -19.18 -0.96
N LYS A 129 14.67 -19.46 -1.77
CA LYS A 129 15.12 -18.56 -2.85
C LYS A 129 14.90 -19.22 -4.21
N THR A 130 14.72 -18.38 -5.23
CA THR A 130 14.69 -18.81 -6.63
C THR A 130 16.10 -18.88 -7.24
N SER A 131 16.26 -19.71 -8.26
CA SER A 131 17.41 -19.70 -9.18
C SER A 131 16.91 -19.88 -10.62
N SER A 132 17.69 -19.43 -11.60
CA SER A 132 17.36 -19.60 -13.02
C SER A 132 17.73 -21.00 -13.49
N LEU A 133 16.75 -21.76 -13.98
CA LEU A 133 16.89 -23.14 -14.44
C LEU A 133 17.20 -23.22 -15.93
N LYS A 134 18.27 -23.93 -16.31
CA LYS A 134 18.49 -24.40 -17.68
C LYS A 134 18.09 -25.86 -17.77
N HIS A 135 17.37 -26.27 -18.83
CA HIS A 135 16.90 -27.64 -19.00
C HIS A 135 16.99 -28.12 -20.44
N ASP A 136 16.77 -29.41 -20.68
CA ASP A 136 16.84 -30.01 -22.02
C ASP A 136 15.52 -29.95 -22.83
N SER A 137 14.45 -29.42 -22.25
CA SER A 137 13.10 -29.30 -22.86
C SER A 137 12.43 -30.64 -23.21
N LYS A 138 12.85 -31.74 -22.58
CA LYS A 138 12.24 -33.08 -22.71
C LYS A 138 11.53 -33.48 -21.41
N GLY A 139 10.72 -34.54 -21.47
CA GLY A 139 10.06 -35.11 -20.29
C GLY A 139 9.18 -34.08 -19.58
N VAL A 140 9.38 -33.89 -18.27
CA VAL A 140 8.63 -32.87 -17.50
C VAL A 140 8.86 -31.43 -18.00
N TYR A 141 9.95 -31.16 -18.72
CA TYR A 141 10.25 -29.86 -19.33
C TYR A 141 9.67 -29.68 -20.73
N ALA A 142 8.95 -30.67 -21.27
CA ALA A 142 8.32 -30.56 -22.58
C ALA A 142 7.42 -29.32 -22.66
N THR A 143 7.51 -28.56 -23.76
CA THR A 143 6.79 -27.29 -24.00
C THR A 143 7.13 -26.12 -23.06
N LEU A 144 8.10 -26.26 -22.14
CA LEU A 144 8.49 -25.16 -21.23
C LEU A 144 9.54 -24.22 -21.84
N PRO A 145 9.45 -22.90 -21.57
CA PRO A 145 10.49 -21.95 -21.96
C PRO A 145 11.75 -22.15 -21.11
N GLN A 146 12.91 -21.78 -21.67
CA GLN A 146 14.20 -21.84 -20.96
C GLN A 146 14.31 -20.73 -19.89
N SER A 147 15.25 -20.92 -18.95
CA SER A 147 15.58 -19.94 -17.89
C SER A 147 14.48 -19.72 -16.84
N LEU A 148 13.76 -20.78 -16.47
CA LEU A 148 12.67 -20.74 -15.49
C LEU A 148 13.15 -20.33 -14.10
N ALA A 149 12.42 -19.45 -13.40
CA ALA A 149 12.62 -19.21 -11.98
C ALA A 149 12.09 -20.40 -11.17
N VAL A 150 12.95 -21.06 -10.38
CA VAL A 150 12.56 -22.23 -9.55
C VAL A 150 13.06 -22.15 -8.12
N THR A 151 12.21 -22.53 -7.15
CA THR A 151 12.53 -22.42 -5.72
C THR A 151 13.35 -23.59 -5.19
N ARG A 152 14.42 -23.28 -4.45
CA ARG A 152 15.34 -24.24 -3.83
C ARG A 152 15.17 -24.27 -2.30
N TYR A 153 15.10 -25.49 -1.74
CA TYR A 153 15.05 -25.77 -0.29
C TYR A 153 16.01 -26.90 0.11
N HIS A 154 17.26 -26.82 -0.33
CA HIS A 154 18.22 -27.90 -0.17
C HIS A 154 19.65 -27.42 0.14
N SER A 155 20.34 -28.20 0.96
CA SER A 155 21.79 -28.15 1.19
C SER A 155 22.53 -29.29 0.49
N LEU A 156 21.82 -30.38 0.17
CA LEU A 156 22.30 -31.57 -0.53
C LEU A 156 21.83 -31.56 -1.99
N ALA A 157 22.62 -32.15 -2.90
CA ALA A 157 22.16 -32.54 -4.24
C ALA A 157 23.08 -33.63 -4.82
N GLY A 158 22.73 -34.13 -6.00
CA GLY A 158 23.59 -35.05 -6.76
C GLY A 158 24.95 -34.42 -7.12
N ILE A 159 26.02 -35.20 -6.97
CA ILE A 159 27.38 -34.79 -7.30
C ILE A 159 27.72 -35.21 -8.74
N GLN A 160 28.03 -34.24 -9.61
CA GLN A 160 28.11 -34.45 -11.05
C GLN A 160 29.07 -35.57 -11.52
N PRO A 161 30.29 -35.74 -10.98
CA PRO A 161 31.16 -36.88 -11.29
C PRO A 161 30.63 -38.26 -10.86
N THR A 162 29.54 -38.32 -10.09
CA THR A 162 28.97 -39.57 -9.56
C THR A 162 27.59 -39.89 -10.13
N VAL A 163 27.10 -39.13 -11.11
CA VAL A 163 25.85 -39.47 -11.81
C VAL A 163 26.09 -40.75 -12.62
N PRO A 164 25.36 -41.86 -12.36
CA PRO A 164 25.56 -43.12 -13.07
C PRO A 164 25.23 -43.02 -14.56
N ASP A 165 25.86 -43.84 -15.40
CA ASP A 165 25.67 -43.83 -16.86
C ASP A 165 24.23 -44.11 -17.31
N CYS A 166 23.39 -44.73 -16.48
CA CYS A 166 21.97 -44.92 -16.78
C CYS A 166 21.13 -43.64 -16.61
N LEU A 167 21.65 -42.62 -15.92
CA LEU A 167 21.04 -41.31 -15.75
C LEU A 167 21.66 -40.26 -16.69
N GLU A 168 20.86 -39.28 -17.08
CA GLU A 168 21.29 -38.04 -17.71
C GLU A 168 20.82 -36.83 -16.86
N VAL A 169 21.61 -35.76 -16.86
CA VAL A 169 21.24 -34.50 -16.17
C VAL A 169 20.28 -33.73 -17.08
N SER A 170 18.99 -33.69 -16.71
CA SER A 170 17.94 -33.03 -17.50
C SER A 170 17.80 -31.54 -17.21
N SER A 171 18.29 -31.06 -16.06
CA SER A 171 18.37 -29.62 -15.77
C SER A 171 19.46 -29.24 -14.74
N TRP A 172 19.91 -27.99 -14.80
CA TRP A 172 20.96 -27.43 -13.92
C TRP A 172 20.81 -25.92 -13.68
N THR A 173 21.45 -25.42 -12.63
CA THR A 173 21.72 -23.99 -12.39
C THR A 173 23.23 -23.76 -12.31
N GLU A 174 23.67 -22.54 -12.63
CA GLU A 174 25.06 -22.11 -12.51
C GLU A 174 25.31 -21.41 -11.17
N PHE A 175 26.54 -21.48 -10.66
CA PHE A 175 26.96 -20.76 -9.45
C PHE A 175 27.19 -19.27 -9.74
N GLU A 176 26.63 -18.37 -8.92
CA GLU A 176 26.81 -16.91 -9.09
C GLU A 176 28.25 -16.43 -8.81
N ASN A 177 29.04 -17.19 -8.04
CA ASN A 177 30.34 -16.74 -7.49
C ASN A 177 31.54 -17.61 -7.90
N ASP A 178 31.36 -18.62 -8.77
CA ASP A 178 32.45 -19.52 -9.15
C ASP A 178 32.35 -19.94 -10.63
N SER A 179 33.46 -19.83 -11.35
CA SER A 179 33.50 -19.85 -12.81
C SER A 179 33.21 -21.25 -13.39
N GLY A 180 31.94 -21.48 -13.74
CA GLY A 180 31.49 -22.60 -14.59
C GLY A 180 30.97 -23.84 -13.85
N ARG A 181 30.97 -23.86 -12.51
CA ARG A 181 30.43 -24.97 -11.73
C ARG A 181 28.89 -25.00 -11.81
N LYS A 182 28.34 -26.18 -12.10
CA LYS A 182 26.88 -26.42 -12.21
C LYS A 182 26.36 -27.21 -11.02
N ILE A 183 25.15 -26.89 -10.57
CA ILE A 183 24.39 -27.68 -9.61
C ILE A 183 23.33 -28.46 -10.39
N ILE A 184 23.26 -29.77 -10.18
CA ILE A 184 22.23 -30.64 -10.77
C ILE A 184 20.87 -30.24 -10.18
N MET A 185 19.95 -29.87 -11.06
CA MET A 185 18.58 -29.49 -10.70
C MET A 185 17.54 -30.49 -11.18
N GLY A 186 17.93 -31.41 -12.07
CA GLY A 186 17.09 -32.51 -12.55
C GLY A 186 17.91 -33.63 -13.15
N VAL A 187 17.44 -34.87 -12.97
CA VAL A 187 17.97 -36.07 -13.62
C VAL A 187 16.84 -36.88 -14.22
N ARG A 188 17.16 -37.64 -15.26
CA ARG A 188 16.25 -38.56 -15.93
C ARG A 188 16.99 -39.85 -16.28
N HIS A 189 16.33 -41.00 -16.14
CA HIS A 189 16.89 -42.27 -16.60
C HIS A 189 16.79 -42.37 -18.13
N LYS A 190 17.83 -42.86 -18.81
CA LYS A 190 17.91 -42.84 -20.29
C LYS A 190 16.89 -43.77 -20.96
N GLU A 191 16.52 -44.87 -20.31
CA GLU A 191 15.57 -45.88 -20.81
C GLU A 191 14.18 -45.81 -20.15
N TYR A 192 14.11 -45.94 -18.82
CA TYR A 192 12.87 -45.92 -18.03
C TYR A 192 12.29 -44.52 -17.82
N THR A 193 10.96 -44.42 -17.70
CA THR A 193 10.22 -43.18 -17.37
C THR A 193 10.39 -42.73 -15.92
N VAL A 194 11.63 -42.49 -15.52
CA VAL A 194 12.02 -42.06 -14.19
C VAL A 194 12.71 -40.71 -14.33
N GLU A 195 12.09 -39.67 -13.79
CA GLU A 195 12.61 -38.29 -13.85
C GLU A 195 12.37 -37.60 -12.51
N GLY A 196 13.33 -36.79 -12.06
CA GLY A 196 13.20 -36.09 -10.78
C GLY A 196 13.87 -34.73 -10.78
N VAL A 197 13.35 -33.81 -9.98
CA VAL A 197 13.78 -32.42 -9.87
C VAL A 197 14.21 -32.08 -8.44
N GLN A 198 15.33 -31.38 -8.28
CA GLN A 198 15.88 -30.98 -6.97
C GLN A 198 15.20 -29.71 -6.41
N PHE A 199 14.65 -28.86 -7.29
CA PHE A 199 13.80 -27.74 -6.90
C PHE A 199 12.37 -28.19 -6.60
N HIS A 200 11.55 -27.27 -6.09
CA HIS A 200 10.17 -27.53 -5.71
C HIS A 200 9.19 -26.93 -6.74
N PRO A 201 8.74 -27.66 -7.78
CA PRO A 201 7.77 -27.17 -8.77
C PRO A 201 6.42 -26.78 -8.14
N GLU A 202 6.08 -27.34 -6.99
CA GLU A 202 4.88 -27.03 -6.21
C GLU A 202 5.01 -25.75 -5.36
N SER A 203 6.18 -25.10 -5.37
CA SER A 203 6.44 -23.86 -4.65
C SER A 203 5.81 -22.65 -5.34
N ILE A 204 5.29 -21.73 -4.53
CA ILE A 204 4.67 -20.47 -4.97
C ILE A 204 5.60 -19.57 -5.82
N LEU A 205 6.93 -19.72 -5.70
CA LEU A 205 7.91 -18.95 -6.48
C LEU A 205 8.48 -19.73 -7.69
N SER A 206 7.94 -20.92 -8.01
CA SER A 206 8.40 -21.74 -9.13
C SER A 206 7.50 -21.60 -10.35
N GLU A 207 8.09 -21.25 -11.48
CA GLU A 207 7.41 -21.12 -12.76
C GLU A 207 6.99 -22.49 -13.34
N HIS A 208 5.81 -22.51 -13.99
CA HIS A 208 5.26 -23.64 -14.74
C HIS A 208 5.15 -25.00 -14.02
N GLY A 209 5.25 -25.06 -12.69
CA GLY A 209 5.22 -26.32 -11.93
C GLY A 209 4.03 -27.24 -12.22
N ARG A 210 2.81 -26.69 -12.34
CA ARG A 210 1.63 -27.45 -12.78
C ARG A 210 1.79 -28.10 -14.16
N THR A 211 2.52 -27.46 -15.08
CA THR A 211 2.80 -28.04 -16.40
C THR A 211 3.81 -29.18 -16.31
N MET A 212 4.81 -29.10 -15.41
CA MET A 212 5.73 -30.22 -15.16
C MET A 212 4.97 -31.46 -14.65
N PHE A 213 4.07 -31.29 -13.67
CA PHE A 213 3.19 -32.37 -13.23
C PHE A 213 2.27 -32.88 -14.35
N ARG A 214 1.66 -31.99 -15.13
CA ARG A 214 0.81 -32.36 -16.29
C ARG A 214 1.57 -33.19 -17.33
N ASN A 215 2.82 -32.83 -17.62
CA ASN A 215 3.69 -33.54 -18.55
C ASN A 215 4.00 -34.95 -18.05
N PHE A 216 4.32 -35.08 -16.76
CA PHE A 216 4.46 -36.39 -16.10
C PHE A 216 3.17 -37.22 -16.17
N LEU A 217 2.02 -36.66 -15.80
CA LEU A 217 0.73 -37.37 -15.78
C LEU A 217 0.26 -37.85 -17.16
N ASN A 218 0.81 -37.31 -18.26
CA ASN A 218 0.53 -37.79 -19.62
C ASN A 218 1.25 -39.10 -19.95
N LEU A 219 2.30 -39.49 -19.21
CA LEU A 219 3.03 -40.74 -19.41
C LEU A 219 2.16 -41.95 -19.04
N ARG A 220 2.27 -43.02 -19.82
CA ARG A 220 1.50 -44.27 -19.72
C ARG A 220 2.37 -45.49 -19.44
N GLY A 221 3.51 -45.61 -20.12
CA GLY A 221 4.41 -46.77 -20.04
C GLY A 221 5.58 -46.56 -19.09
N GLY A 222 6.26 -47.65 -18.72
CA GLY A 222 7.44 -47.66 -17.86
C GLY A 222 8.75 -47.33 -18.57
N THR A 223 8.77 -47.32 -19.91
CA THR A 223 9.93 -46.91 -20.74
C THR A 223 9.62 -45.68 -21.58
N TRP A 224 10.63 -44.84 -21.89
CA TRP A 224 10.40 -43.70 -22.78
C TRP A 224 9.89 -44.14 -24.15
N LYS A 225 10.30 -45.31 -24.63
CA LYS A 225 9.88 -45.90 -25.91
C LYS A 225 8.37 -46.13 -25.98
N GLU A 226 7.76 -46.66 -24.92
CA GLU A 226 6.29 -46.80 -24.81
C GLU A 226 5.54 -45.46 -24.82
N ASN A 227 6.25 -44.37 -24.48
CA ASN A 227 5.73 -43.02 -24.41
C ASN A 227 6.10 -42.17 -25.64
N GLY A 228 6.44 -42.82 -26.76
CA GLY A 228 6.81 -42.19 -28.04
C GLY A 228 8.29 -41.83 -28.17
N GLY A 229 9.12 -42.11 -27.16
CA GLY A 229 10.54 -41.79 -27.11
C GLY A 229 10.83 -40.32 -26.75
N LEU A 230 12.03 -40.07 -26.20
CA LEU A 230 12.48 -38.75 -25.74
C LEU A 230 12.51 -37.65 -26.82
N ALA A 231 12.41 -38.00 -28.10
CA ALA A 231 12.47 -37.07 -29.24
C ALA A 231 11.10 -36.69 -29.83
N SER A 232 10.05 -37.52 -29.69
CA SER A 232 8.72 -37.19 -30.24
C SER A 232 8.01 -36.07 -29.47
N GLN A 233 8.43 -35.83 -28.22
CA GLN A 233 7.95 -34.69 -27.41
C GLN A 233 8.65 -33.36 -27.77
N SER A 234 9.55 -33.36 -28.76
CA SER A 234 10.32 -32.19 -29.21
C SER A 234 10.04 -31.75 -30.65
N SER A 235 8.90 -32.12 -31.24
CA SER A 235 8.57 -31.77 -32.64
C SER A 235 7.07 -31.59 -32.95
N GLY A 236 6.69 -30.40 -33.42
CA GLY A 236 5.51 -30.17 -34.27
C GLY A 236 4.20 -29.74 -33.57
N PRO A 237 3.35 -28.96 -34.26
CA PRO A 237 2.11 -28.40 -33.70
C PRO A 237 0.99 -29.44 -33.56
N ALA A 238 0.04 -29.16 -32.66
CA ALA A 238 -1.13 -30.00 -32.47
C ALA A 238 -2.05 -29.98 -33.71
N ARG A 239 -2.49 -31.17 -34.15
CA ARG A 239 -3.55 -31.32 -35.16
C ARG A 239 -4.87 -30.77 -34.62
N VAL A 240 -5.29 -29.61 -35.13
CA VAL A 240 -6.71 -29.24 -35.20
C VAL A 240 -7.33 -29.97 -36.38
N LEU A 241 -8.60 -30.37 -36.26
CA LEU A 241 -9.35 -30.97 -37.36
C LEU A 241 -9.59 -29.93 -38.47
N SER A 242 -9.66 -30.41 -39.70
CA SER A 242 -9.72 -29.63 -40.94
C SER A 242 -10.70 -28.45 -40.92
N ASP A 243 -10.19 -27.27 -41.27
CA ASP A 243 -10.69 -26.47 -42.39
C ASP A 243 -9.51 -25.74 -43.06
N GLU A 244 -9.62 -25.45 -44.35
CA GLU A 244 -8.50 -25.00 -45.19
C GLU A 244 -8.05 -23.56 -44.89
N VAL A 245 -6.81 -23.37 -44.40
CA VAL A 245 -6.14 -22.05 -44.46
C VAL A 245 -4.67 -22.14 -44.88
N THR A 246 -4.39 -21.39 -45.93
CA THR A 246 -3.14 -21.03 -46.58
C THR A 246 -1.92 -20.76 -45.67
N LEU A 247 -0.72 -21.10 -46.17
CA LEU A 247 0.59 -20.74 -45.62
C LEU A 247 0.73 -19.24 -45.25
N THR A 248 0.91 -18.89 -43.97
CA THR A 248 1.23 -17.50 -43.56
C THR A 248 2.21 -17.36 -42.38
N LYS A 249 3.26 -16.55 -42.61
CA LYS A 249 4.06 -15.66 -41.72
C LYS A 249 4.36 -16.06 -40.25
N LYS A 250 5.60 -15.76 -39.83
CA LYS A 250 5.97 -15.60 -38.40
C LYS A 250 4.99 -14.63 -37.72
N GLU A 251 4.36 -15.06 -36.64
CA GLU A 251 3.55 -14.19 -35.77
C GLU A 251 4.42 -13.07 -35.20
N SER A 252 3.87 -11.85 -35.17
CA SER A 252 4.49 -10.71 -34.51
C SER A 252 4.05 -10.64 -33.05
N ILE A 253 4.85 -9.97 -32.23
CA ILE A 253 4.54 -9.78 -30.81
C ILE A 253 3.22 -9.02 -30.57
N LEU A 254 2.79 -8.18 -31.52
CA LEU A 254 1.47 -7.55 -31.51
C LEU A 254 0.35 -8.59 -31.60
N ASP A 255 0.51 -9.60 -32.46
CA ASP A 255 -0.44 -10.69 -32.63
C ASP A 255 -0.49 -11.57 -31.35
N THR A 256 0.66 -11.80 -30.69
CA THR A 256 0.72 -12.49 -29.40
C THR A 256 -0.04 -11.72 -28.30
N ILE A 257 0.18 -10.41 -28.20
CA ILE A 257 -0.51 -9.55 -27.22
C ILE A 257 -2.02 -9.53 -27.48
N TYR A 258 -2.42 -9.40 -28.76
CA TYR A 258 -3.82 -9.45 -29.17
C TYR A 258 -4.49 -10.74 -28.72
N SER A 259 -3.96 -11.91 -29.11
CA SER A 259 -4.57 -13.21 -28.84
C SER A 259 -4.71 -13.51 -27.34
N HIS A 260 -3.71 -13.14 -26.53
CA HIS A 260 -3.81 -13.24 -25.08
C HIS A 260 -4.88 -12.32 -24.52
N ARG A 261 -4.92 -11.05 -24.97
CA ARG A 261 -5.88 -10.07 -24.45
C ARG A 261 -7.30 -10.43 -24.85
N GLU A 262 -7.53 -10.99 -26.03
CA GLU A 262 -8.81 -11.52 -26.47
C GLU A 262 -9.31 -12.65 -25.55
N ILE A 263 -8.46 -13.63 -25.24
CA ILE A 263 -8.78 -14.70 -24.27
C ILE A 263 -9.07 -14.12 -22.88
N ALA A 264 -8.29 -13.13 -22.43
CA ALA A 264 -8.48 -12.50 -21.12
C ALA A 264 -9.78 -11.69 -21.04
N VAL A 265 -10.11 -10.90 -22.06
CA VAL A 265 -11.36 -10.12 -22.16
C VAL A 265 -12.57 -11.05 -22.27
N ASN A 266 -12.49 -12.13 -23.05
CA ASN A 266 -13.59 -13.11 -23.12
C ASN A 266 -13.87 -13.81 -21.78
N ARG A 267 -12.83 -14.08 -20.97
CA ARG A 267 -13.01 -14.55 -19.58
C ARG A 267 -13.60 -13.46 -18.68
N GLN A 268 -13.15 -12.22 -18.85
CA GLN A 268 -13.61 -11.07 -18.07
C GLN A 268 -15.10 -10.79 -18.30
N MET A 269 -15.56 -10.85 -19.56
CA MET A 269 -16.96 -10.74 -19.98
C MET A 269 -17.88 -11.83 -19.40
N ALA A 270 -17.35 -12.90 -18.79
CA ALA A 270 -18.14 -13.93 -18.12
C ALA A 270 -18.25 -13.73 -16.59
N ILE A 271 -17.53 -12.76 -16.01
CA ILE A 271 -17.53 -12.50 -14.57
C ILE A 271 -18.78 -11.70 -14.20
N PRO A 272 -19.62 -12.14 -13.23
CA PRO A 272 -20.73 -11.34 -12.73
C PRO A 272 -20.26 -9.97 -12.21
N SER A 273 -21.01 -8.90 -12.51
CA SER A 273 -20.63 -7.47 -12.41
C SER A 273 -19.72 -6.93 -13.52
N GLN A 274 -19.22 -7.79 -14.41
CA GLN A 274 -18.38 -7.43 -15.56
C GLN A 274 -18.88 -8.05 -16.87
N ARG A 275 -20.12 -8.55 -16.94
CA ARG A 275 -20.76 -8.93 -18.21
C ARG A 275 -21.18 -7.69 -18.99
N PRO A 276 -21.30 -7.74 -20.33
CA PRO A 276 -21.73 -6.59 -21.14
C PRO A 276 -23.04 -5.96 -20.65
N GLU A 277 -24.03 -6.78 -20.27
CA GLU A 277 -25.30 -6.34 -19.72
C GLU A 277 -25.19 -5.72 -18.32
N ASP A 278 -24.28 -6.22 -17.46
CA ASP A 278 -24.01 -5.62 -16.15
C ASP A 278 -23.36 -4.22 -16.33
N LEU A 279 -22.45 -4.08 -17.30
CA LEU A 279 -21.82 -2.79 -17.62
C LEU A 279 -22.80 -1.81 -18.28
N GLN A 280 -23.67 -2.28 -19.17
CA GLN A 280 -24.68 -1.42 -19.80
C GLN A 280 -25.67 -0.90 -18.75
N ALA A 281 -26.19 -1.78 -17.88
CA ALA A 281 -27.05 -1.36 -16.78
C ALA A 281 -26.35 -0.36 -15.83
N ALA A 282 -25.05 -0.54 -15.58
CA ALA A 282 -24.25 0.42 -14.81
C ALA A 282 -24.14 1.79 -15.51
N TYR A 283 -23.98 1.81 -16.83
CA TYR A 283 -23.94 3.04 -17.62
C TYR A 283 -25.30 3.75 -17.66
N ASP A 284 -26.38 3.00 -17.86
CA ASP A 284 -27.76 3.51 -17.92
C ASP A 284 -28.22 4.12 -16.59
N LEU A 285 -27.67 3.64 -15.46
CA LEU A 285 -27.83 4.26 -14.13
C LEU A 285 -27.07 5.61 -13.97
N GLY A 286 -26.34 6.06 -14.99
CA GLY A 286 -25.63 7.35 -15.00
C GLY A 286 -24.39 7.40 -14.12
N ILE A 287 -23.84 6.25 -13.68
CA ILE A 287 -22.73 6.23 -12.70
C ILE A 287 -21.37 6.65 -13.28
N SER A 288 -21.27 6.77 -14.61
CA SER A 288 -20.02 7.12 -15.29
C SER A 288 -19.55 8.54 -14.90
N PRO A 289 -18.28 8.75 -14.49
CA PRO A 289 -17.81 10.07 -14.06
C PRO A 289 -17.94 11.15 -15.15
N PRO A 290 -18.07 12.44 -14.79
CA PRO A 290 -18.11 13.54 -15.75
C PRO A 290 -16.87 13.59 -16.65
N GLN A 291 -17.14 13.54 -17.96
CA GLN A 291 -16.17 13.53 -19.05
C GLN A 291 -15.79 14.95 -19.50
N ILE A 292 -14.64 15.11 -20.14
CA ILE A 292 -14.27 16.32 -20.90
C ILE A 292 -13.93 15.99 -22.35
N SER A 293 -14.07 16.96 -23.25
CA SER A 293 -13.72 16.79 -24.67
C SER A 293 -12.20 16.72 -24.86
N PHE A 294 -11.72 15.55 -25.25
CA PHE A 294 -10.30 15.28 -25.54
C PHE A 294 -9.71 16.21 -26.62
N PRO A 295 -10.34 16.44 -27.79
CA PRO A 295 -9.85 17.41 -28.78
C PRO A 295 -9.77 18.84 -28.25
N ASN A 296 -10.78 19.29 -27.50
CA ASN A 296 -10.77 20.65 -26.96
C ASN A 296 -9.70 20.82 -25.89
N ARG A 297 -9.47 19.81 -25.05
CA ARG A 297 -8.39 19.82 -24.05
C ARG A 297 -6.99 19.88 -24.71
N LEU A 298 -6.80 19.24 -25.86
CA LEU A 298 -5.57 19.36 -26.66
C LEU A 298 -5.40 20.75 -27.32
N ARG A 299 -6.49 21.44 -27.66
CA ARG A 299 -6.46 22.81 -28.21
C ARG A 299 -6.28 23.90 -27.15
N GLN A 300 -6.58 23.61 -25.88
CA GLN A 300 -6.54 24.55 -24.74
C GLN A 300 -5.20 24.55 -23.98
N SER A 301 -4.12 24.00 -24.56
CA SER A 301 -2.79 24.00 -23.92
C SER A 301 -2.21 25.42 -23.84
N PRO A 302 -1.45 25.76 -22.77
CA PRO A 302 -0.66 27.00 -22.74
C PRO A 302 0.44 27.04 -23.82
N PHE A 303 0.88 25.86 -24.25
CA PHE A 303 2.06 25.66 -25.08
C PHE A 303 1.66 25.37 -26.52
N SER A 304 2.54 25.70 -27.47
CA SER A 304 2.40 25.37 -28.90
C SER A 304 2.25 23.87 -29.18
N LEU A 305 2.64 23.03 -28.23
CA LEU A 305 2.58 21.57 -28.29
C LEU A 305 1.96 21.02 -27.00
N SER A 306 0.92 20.19 -27.11
CA SER A 306 0.24 19.56 -25.97
C SER A 306 0.97 18.31 -25.48
N LEU A 307 1.20 18.18 -24.17
CA LEU A 307 1.74 16.96 -23.58
C LEU A 307 0.65 15.94 -23.23
N MET A 308 0.83 14.72 -23.73
CA MET A 308 0.16 13.51 -23.31
C MET A 308 1.14 12.66 -22.48
N ALA A 309 1.07 12.79 -21.16
CA ALA A 309 2.01 12.13 -20.25
C ALA A 309 1.56 10.70 -19.95
N GLU A 310 2.40 9.70 -20.27
CA GLU A 310 2.06 8.28 -20.19
C GLU A 310 2.63 7.61 -18.94
N ILE A 311 1.74 7.00 -18.15
CA ILE A 311 2.07 6.23 -16.95
C ILE A 311 2.24 4.77 -17.36
N LYS A 312 3.46 4.23 -17.17
CA LYS A 312 3.84 2.90 -17.68
C LYS A 312 4.81 2.20 -16.73
N ARG A 313 4.40 1.06 -16.18
CA ARG A 313 5.24 0.25 -15.29
C ARG A 313 6.22 -0.65 -16.04
N ALA A 314 5.83 -1.16 -17.20
CA ALA A 314 6.66 -2.03 -18.06
C ALA A 314 6.36 -1.82 -19.55
N SER A 315 7.18 -2.39 -20.43
CA SER A 315 6.88 -2.49 -21.87
C SER A 315 7.53 -3.74 -22.49
N PRO A 316 6.98 -4.28 -23.60
CA PRO A 316 7.57 -5.42 -24.30
C PRO A 316 9.04 -5.23 -24.69
N SER A 317 9.46 -4.01 -25.05
CA SER A 317 10.81 -3.72 -25.55
C SER A 317 11.82 -3.32 -24.48
N LYS A 318 11.40 -3.01 -23.24
CA LYS A 318 12.29 -2.58 -22.13
C LYS A 318 12.13 -3.39 -20.85
N GLY A 319 11.18 -4.31 -20.77
CA GLY A 319 10.82 -4.98 -19.53
C GLY A 319 10.23 -4.01 -18.49
N ILE A 320 10.52 -4.23 -17.21
CA ILE A 320 10.04 -3.37 -16.11
C ILE A 320 10.80 -2.04 -16.11
N ILE A 321 10.06 -0.94 -16.21
CA ILE A 321 10.57 0.43 -16.14
C ILE A 321 10.51 0.92 -14.68
N SER A 322 9.35 0.78 -14.03
CA SER A 322 9.14 1.19 -12.63
C SER A 322 7.90 0.51 -12.04
N SER A 323 8.08 -0.70 -11.49
CA SER A 323 6.99 -1.51 -10.91
C SER A 323 6.34 -0.89 -9.67
N SER A 324 7.06 -0.07 -8.91
CA SER A 324 6.56 0.62 -7.71
C SER A 324 5.77 1.90 -8.01
N THR A 325 5.53 2.24 -9.28
CA THR A 325 4.82 3.48 -9.67
C THR A 325 3.38 3.47 -9.16
N CYS A 326 3.08 4.43 -8.28
CA CYS A 326 1.74 4.79 -7.87
C CYS A 326 1.09 5.68 -8.95
N ALA A 327 0.28 5.08 -9.82
CA ALA A 327 -0.36 5.75 -10.95
C ALA A 327 -1.11 7.05 -10.58
N PRO A 328 -2.00 7.10 -9.56
CA PRO A 328 -2.68 8.35 -9.20
C PRO A 328 -1.73 9.46 -8.70
N ALA A 329 -0.69 9.12 -7.94
CA ALA A 329 0.30 10.10 -7.51
C ALA A 329 1.09 10.67 -8.71
N GLN A 330 1.47 9.80 -9.65
CA GLN A 330 2.16 10.20 -10.87
C GLN A 330 1.28 11.04 -11.80
N ALA A 331 -0.01 10.71 -11.93
CA ALA A 331 -0.98 11.49 -12.69
C ALA A 331 -1.13 12.91 -12.14
N ARG A 332 -1.21 13.08 -10.81
CA ARG A 332 -1.21 14.41 -10.20
C ARG A 332 0.09 15.17 -10.45
N LYS A 333 1.26 14.51 -10.42
CA LYS A 333 2.55 15.15 -10.76
C LYS A 333 2.53 15.67 -12.20
N TYR A 334 2.12 14.83 -13.16
CA TYR A 334 2.05 15.21 -14.57
C TYR A 334 1.00 16.30 -14.86
N ALA A 335 -0.16 16.25 -14.20
CA ALA A 335 -1.16 17.32 -14.30
C ALA A 335 -0.55 18.67 -13.87
N MET A 336 0.00 18.74 -12.65
CA MET A 336 0.63 19.96 -12.11
C MET A 336 1.80 20.48 -12.97
N ALA A 337 2.52 19.59 -13.66
CA ALA A 337 3.58 19.94 -14.60
C ALA A 337 3.07 20.52 -15.95
N GLY A 338 1.76 20.50 -16.21
CA GLY A 338 1.15 21.04 -17.44
C GLY A 338 0.77 20.00 -18.49
N ALA A 339 0.69 18.70 -18.14
CA ALA A 339 0.15 17.70 -19.07
C ALA A 339 -1.33 18.00 -19.39
N SER A 340 -1.68 18.01 -20.68
CA SER A 340 -3.07 18.15 -21.13
C SER A 340 -3.81 16.81 -21.17
N VAL A 341 -3.08 15.69 -21.21
CA VAL A 341 -3.66 14.34 -21.19
C VAL A 341 -2.80 13.43 -20.31
N ILE A 342 -3.43 12.57 -19.52
CA ILE A 342 -2.77 11.45 -18.84
C ILE A 342 -3.13 10.17 -19.60
N SER A 343 -2.13 9.55 -20.22
CA SER A 343 -2.24 8.22 -20.84
C SER A 343 -1.98 7.15 -19.78
N VAL A 344 -2.95 6.26 -19.56
CA VAL A 344 -2.85 5.18 -18.57
C VAL A 344 -2.86 3.85 -19.31
N LEU A 345 -1.78 3.09 -19.20
CA LEU A 345 -1.75 1.70 -19.66
C LEU A 345 -2.64 0.87 -18.74
N THR A 346 -3.62 0.16 -19.29
CA THR A 346 -4.51 -0.75 -18.53
C THR A 346 -4.26 -2.23 -18.83
N GLU A 347 -3.29 -2.53 -19.70
CA GLU A 347 -2.93 -3.90 -20.10
C GLU A 347 -2.07 -4.57 -18.99
N PRO A 348 -2.49 -5.74 -18.46
CA PRO A 348 -1.89 -6.32 -17.25
C PRO A 348 -0.66 -7.21 -17.47
N GLU A 349 -0.50 -7.87 -18.63
CA GLU A 349 0.54 -8.90 -18.84
C GLU A 349 1.88 -8.29 -19.26
N TRP A 350 1.92 -7.38 -20.22
CA TRP A 350 3.14 -6.76 -20.76
C TRP A 350 3.42 -5.36 -20.20
N PHE A 351 2.39 -4.55 -19.99
CA PHE A 351 2.55 -3.16 -19.51
C PHE A 351 2.39 -3.03 -17.99
N LYS A 352 1.87 -4.08 -17.32
CA LYS A 352 1.61 -4.17 -15.87
C LYS A 352 0.71 -3.04 -15.35
N GLY A 353 -0.31 -2.69 -16.12
CA GLY A 353 -1.40 -1.77 -15.73
C GLY A 353 -2.69 -2.50 -15.37
N SER A 354 -3.73 -1.77 -14.98
CA SER A 354 -5.08 -2.30 -14.80
C SER A 354 -6.17 -1.25 -15.03
N ILE A 355 -7.43 -1.68 -15.07
CA ILE A 355 -8.58 -0.76 -15.13
C ILE A 355 -8.76 0.02 -13.80
N GLU A 356 -8.29 -0.54 -12.68
CA GLU A 356 -8.22 0.15 -11.39
C GLU A 356 -7.22 1.31 -11.40
N ASP A 357 -6.10 1.21 -12.13
CA ASP A 357 -5.19 2.34 -12.31
C ASP A 357 -5.88 3.50 -13.02
N LEU A 358 -6.66 3.22 -14.07
CA LEU A 358 -7.42 4.22 -14.81
C LEU A 358 -8.45 4.91 -13.89
N ARG A 359 -9.20 4.12 -13.12
CA ARG A 359 -10.20 4.60 -12.14
C ARG A 359 -9.55 5.45 -11.04
N ALA A 360 -8.44 4.99 -10.46
CA ALA A 360 -7.72 5.70 -9.41
C ALA A 360 -7.06 6.99 -9.94
N VAL A 361 -6.48 6.95 -11.15
CA VAL A 361 -5.97 8.13 -11.85
C VAL A 361 -7.09 9.15 -12.03
N ARG A 362 -8.23 8.75 -12.59
CA ARG A 362 -9.36 9.67 -12.79
C ARG A 362 -9.84 10.29 -11.48
N GLN A 363 -9.98 9.50 -10.42
CA GLN A 363 -10.36 9.98 -9.08
C GLN A 363 -9.31 10.96 -8.51
N SER A 364 -8.01 10.70 -8.69
CA SER A 364 -6.94 11.58 -8.19
C SER A 364 -6.90 12.96 -8.86
N LEU A 365 -7.55 13.11 -10.01
CA LEU A 365 -7.69 14.35 -10.78
C LEU A 365 -9.02 15.07 -10.50
N GLU A 366 -9.88 14.54 -9.63
CA GLU A 366 -11.11 15.22 -9.22
C GLU A 366 -10.83 16.53 -8.47
N GLY A 367 -11.69 17.52 -8.71
CA GLY A 367 -11.54 18.87 -8.20
C GLY A 367 -10.42 19.69 -8.85
N LEU A 368 -9.53 19.14 -9.68
CA LEU A 368 -8.52 19.96 -10.35
C LEU A 368 -9.17 20.88 -11.41
N PRO A 369 -9.00 22.21 -11.32
CA PRO A 369 -9.38 23.12 -12.40
C PRO A 369 -8.54 22.78 -13.64
N ASN A 370 -9.17 22.83 -14.82
CA ASN A 370 -8.53 22.48 -16.09
C ASN A 370 -7.83 21.10 -16.08
N ARG A 371 -8.43 20.09 -15.41
CA ARG A 371 -7.87 18.73 -15.34
C ARG A 371 -7.50 18.18 -16.73
N PRO A 372 -6.41 17.40 -16.86
CA PRO A 372 -6.12 16.69 -18.09
C PRO A 372 -7.24 15.70 -18.46
N ALA A 373 -7.32 15.39 -19.75
CA ALA A 373 -8.12 14.28 -20.25
C ALA A 373 -7.44 12.95 -19.88
N VAL A 374 -8.22 11.90 -19.61
CA VAL A 374 -7.71 10.57 -19.28
C VAL A 374 -7.87 9.65 -20.48
N LEU A 375 -6.75 9.16 -21.02
CA LEU A 375 -6.70 8.21 -22.13
C LEU A 375 -6.48 6.79 -21.59
N ARG A 376 -7.42 5.87 -21.89
CA ARG A 376 -7.18 4.42 -21.76
C ARG A 376 -6.28 3.98 -22.91
N LYS A 377 -5.03 3.61 -22.60
CA LYS A 377 -4.07 3.07 -23.55
C LYS A 377 -4.06 1.54 -23.41
N GLU A 378 -4.69 0.87 -24.38
CA GLU A 378 -4.82 -0.59 -24.41
C GLU A 378 -5.04 -1.05 -25.86
N PHE A 379 -4.94 -2.36 -26.10
CA PHE A 379 -5.33 -3.02 -27.34
C PHE A 379 -6.85 -3.25 -27.30
N ILE A 380 -7.62 -2.35 -27.90
CA ILE A 380 -9.09 -2.38 -27.91
C ILE A 380 -9.62 -3.00 -29.19
N PHE A 381 -10.39 -4.08 -29.05
CA PHE A 381 -11.03 -4.82 -30.14
C PHE A 381 -12.51 -5.12 -29.88
N SER A 382 -13.03 -4.78 -28.69
CA SER A 382 -14.44 -4.96 -28.33
C SER A 382 -15.05 -3.68 -27.73
N GLU A 383 -16.32 -3.41 -28.07
CA GLU A 383 -17.14 -2.34 -27.47
C GLU A 383 -17.18 -2.45 -25.95
N TYR A 384 -17.13 -3.67 -25.43
CA TYR A 384 -16.98 -3.98 -24.01
C TYR A 384 -15.86 -3.18 -23.33
N GLN A 385 -14.67 -3.14 -23.93
CA GLN A 385 -13.51 -2.42 -23.38
C GLN A 385 -13.74 -0.90 -23.42
N ILE A 386 -14.50 -0.39 -24.38
CA ILE A 386 -14.82 1.03 -24.50
C ILE A 386 -15.85 1.43 -23.43
N LEU A 387 -16.87 0.61 -23.21
CA LEU A 387 -17.87 0.83 -22.14
C LEU A 387 -17.23 0.75 -20.75
N GLU A 388 -16.39 -0.27 -20.51
CA GLU A 388 -15.59 -0.40 -19.30
C GLU A 388 -14.68 0.82 -19.09
N ALA A 389 -14.05 1.34 -20.16
CA ALA A 389 -13.23 2.55 -20.09
C ALA A 389 -14.05 3.77 -19.65
N ARG A 390 -15.24 3.94 -20.23
CA ARG A 390 -16.13 5.06 -19.93
C ARG A 390 -16.60 5.03 -18.48
N LEU A 391 -16.94 3.85 -17.97
CA LEU A 391 -17.34 3.60 -16.56
C LEU A 391 -16.18 3.81 -15.58
N ALA A 392 -14.96 3.41 -15.96
CA ALA A 392 -13.75 3.70 -15.19
C ALA A 392 -13.34 5.19 -15.26
N GLY A 393 -13.97 5.98 -16.13
CA GLY A 393 -13.80 7.44 -16.20
C GLY A 393 -12.75 7.92 -17.20
N ALA A 394 -12.49 7.15 -18.27
CA ALA A 394 -11.79 7.66 -19.44
C ALA A 394 -12.55 8.81 -20.11
N ASP A 395 -11.80 9.74 -20.69
CA ASP A 395 -12.31 10.78 -21.60
C ASP A 395 -12.09 10.42 -23.08
N THR A 396 -11.19 9.47 -23.34
CA THR A 396 -10.83 8.95 -24.68
C THR A 396 -10.18 7.56 -24.56
N VAL A 397 -10.15 6.84 -25.67
CA VAL A 397 -9.59 5.48 -25.81
C VAL A 397 -8.67 5.39 -27.03
N LEU A 398 -7.72 4.46 -27.01
CA LEU A 398 -6.88 4.14 -28.16
C LEU A 398 -7.58 3.18 -29.13
N LEU A 399 -7.54 3.44 -30.44
CA LEU A 399 -7.88 2.47 -31.48
C LEU A 399 -6.70 2.34 -32.46
N ILE A 400 -6.17 1.13 -32.67
CA ILE A 400 -4.97 0.91 -33.48
C ILE A 400 -5.37 0.38 -34.86
N VAL A 401 -5.11 1.14 -35.93
CA VAL A 401 -5.52 0.75 -37.29
C VAL A 401 -4.83 -0.54 -37.73
N LYS A 402 -3.53 -0.70 -37.43
CA LYS A 402 -2.71 -1.89 -37.74
C LYS A 402 -3.23 -3.21 -37.15
N MET A 403 -4.14 -3.13 -36.17
CA MET A 403 -4.69 -4.26 -35.42
C MET A 403 -6.16 -4.55 -35.78
N LEU A 404 -6.87 -3.59 -36.36
CA LEU A 404 -8.32 -3.64 -36.56
C LEU A 404 -8.66 -3.61 -38.05
N ASN A 405 -9.47 -4.56 -38.51
CA ASN A 405 -10.08 -4.43 -39.84
C ASN A 405 -10.99 -3.17 -39.90
N THR A 406 -11.15 -2.61 -41.09
CA THR A 406 -11.80 -1.31 -41.28
C THR A 406 -13.24 -1.25 -40.75
N ASP A 407 -13.99 -2.36 -40.82
CA ASP A 407 -15.37 -2.40 -40.35
C ASP A 407 -15.47 -2.47 -38.82
N LEU A 408 -14.60 -3.26 -38.19
CA LEU A 408 -14.46 -3.30 -36.73
C LEU A 408 -13.96 -1.95 -36.19
N LEU A 409 -12.95 -1.34 -36.83
CA LEU A 409 -12.47 -0.01 -36.50
C LEU A 409 -13.59 1.03 -36.59
N ARG A 410 -14.37 1.02 -37.68
CA ARG A 410 -15.51 1.94 -37.86
C ARG A 410 -16.56 1.75 -36.77
N ARG A 411 -16.90 0.50 -36.44
CA ARG A 411 -17.86 0.17 -35.38
C ARG A 411 -17.39 0.67 -34.02
N LEU A 412 -16.15 0.35 -33.62
CA LEU A 412 -15.56 0.76 -32.35
C LEU A 412 -15.44 2.29 -32.24
N TYR A 413 -15.06 2.97 -33.33
CA TYR A 413 -15.00 4.42 -33.37
C TYR A 413 -16.39 5.04 -33.16
N GLN A 414 -17.42 4.59 -33.90
CA GLN A 414 -18.79 5.11 -33.74
C GLN A 414 -19.37 4.82 -32.36
N TYR A 415 -19.13 3.64 -31.79
CA TYR A 415 -19.55 3.32 -30.41
C TYR A 415 -18.87 4.23 -29.37
N SER A 416 -17.57 4.50 -29.53
CA SER A 416 -16.87 5.46 -28.67
C SER A 416 -17.48 6.87 -28.75
N LYS A 417 -17.81 7.32 -29.97
CA LYS A 417 -18.49 8.61 -30.22
C LYS A 417 -19.88 8.68 -29.60
N GLN A 418 -20.65 7.59 -29.62
CA GLN A 418 -21.96 7.49 -28.95
C GLN A 418 -21.85 7.65 -27.42
N LEU A 419 -20.76 7.15 -26.82
CA LEU A 419 -20.43 7.34 -25.40
C LEU A 419 -19.78 8.71 -25.10
N GLY A 420 -19.71 9.61 -26.08
CA GLY A 420 -19.14 10.96 -25.96
C GLY A 420 -17.62 11.04 -26.12
N MET A 421 -16.93 9.93 -26.33
CA MET A 421 -15.46 9.87 -26.44
C MET A 421 -15.01 10.01 -27.90
N GLU A 422 -14.08 10.94 -28.16
CA GLU A 422 -13.31 10.95 -29.41
C GLU A 422 -12.09 10.04 -29.22
N PRO A 423 -11.93 8.96 -30.00
CA PRO A 423 -10.76 8.10 -29.90
C PRO A 423 -9.46 8.80 -30.35
N LEU A 424 -8.33 8.36 -29.79
CA LEU A 424 -7.02 8.52 -30.42
C LEU A 424 -6.84 7.36 -31.41
N VAL A 425 -6.92 7.65 -32.71
CA VAL A 425 -6.70 6.65 -33.76
C VAL A 425 -5.20 6.55 -34.07
N GLU A 426 -4.58 5.42 -33.76
CA GLU A 426 -3.14 5.19 -33.90
C GLU A 426 -2.79 4.57 -35.26
N VAL A 427 -1.84 5.21 -35.96
CA VAL A 427 -1.34 4.87 -37.29
C VAL A 427 0.18 4.88 -37.33
N ASN A 428 0.77 4.18 -38.30
CA ASN A 428 2.21 4.10 -38.53
C ASN A 428 2.59 4.22 -40.03
N THR A 429 1.66 3.97 -40.95
CA THR A 429 1.90 4.05 -42.41
C THR A 429 0.95 5.00 -43.14
N VAL A 430 1.23 5.27 -44.42
CA VAL A 430 0.41 6.05 -45.35
C VAL A 430 -0.99 5.44 -45.51
N GLU A 431 -1.07 4.13 -45.65
CA GLU A 431 -2.33 3.40 -45.83
C GLU A 431 -3.18 3.48 -44.56
N GLU A 432 -2.56 3.32 -43.39
CA GLU A 432 -3.21 3.46 -42.09
C GLU A 432 -3.70 4.90 -41.84
N MET A 433 -2.92 5.90 -42.25
CA MET A 433 -3.30 7.32 -42.21
C MET A 433 -4.53 7.61 -43.07
N ASN A 434 -4.54 7.15 -44.32
CA ASN A 434 -5.69 7.32 -45.22
C ASN A 434 -6.97 6.67 -44.67
N ILE A 435 -6.86 5.52 -43.99
CA ILE A 435 -7.99 4.88 -43.29
C ILE A 435 -8.49 5.77 -42.14
N ALA A 436 -7.60 6.31 -41.32
CA ALA A 436 -7.96 7.18 -40.19
C ALA A 436 -8.59 8.52 -40.62
N VAL A 437 -8.08 9.12 -41.70
CA VAL A 437 -8.68 10.32 -42.32
C VAL A 437 -10.06 10.01 -42.92
N SER A 438 -10.20 8.90 -43.66
CA SER A 438 -11.48 8.46 -44.25
C SER A 438 -12.54 8.07 -43.20
N LEU A 439 -12.11 7.67 -42.01
CA LEU A 439 -12.96 7.43 -40.85
C LEU A 439 -13.52 8.71 -40.23
N GLY A 440 -12.91 9.87 -40.54
CA GLY A 440 -13.26 11.17 -39.95
C GLY A 440 -12.71 11.37 -38.54
N ALA A 441 -11.57 10.76 -38.21
CA ALA A 441 -10.92 10.89 -36.90
C ALA A 441 -10.44 12.33 -36.65
N GLN A 442 -10.87 12.94 -35.54
CA GLN A 442 -10.45 14.30 -35.17
C GLN A 442 -9.07 14.34 -34.50
N VAL A 443 -8.61 13.20 -33.96
CA VAL A 443 -7.28 13.07 -33.33
C VAL A 443 -6.60 11.79 -33.82
N ILE A 444 -5.48 11.96 -34.51
CA ILE A 444 -4.70 10.86 -35.07
C ILE A 444 -3.32 10.83 -34.41
N GLY A 445 -2.93 9.67 -33.89
CA GLY A 445 -1.63 9.43 -33.27
C GLY A 445 -0.69 8.72 -34.22
N VAL A 446 0.39 9.36 -34.65
CA VAL A 446 1.44 8.69 -35.42
C VAL A 446 2.40 7.99 -34.46
N ASN A 447 2.42 6.66 -34.46
CA ASN A 447 3.36 5.89 -33.69
C ASN A 447 4.69 5.76 -34.45
N ASN A 448 5.69 6.52 -34.02
CA ASN A 448 7.05 6.48 -34.56
C ASN A 448 7.77 5.16 -34.26
N ARG A 449 7.17 4.26 -33.47
CA ARG A 449 7.65 2.88 -33.26
C ARG A 449 6.80 1.92 -34.09
N ASP A 450 7.41 1.18 -35.01
CA ASP A 450 6.69 0.10 -35.69
C ASP A 450 6.33 -1.01 -34.69
N LEU A 451 5.08 -1.44 -34.70
CA LEU A 451 4.55 -2.40 -33.73
C LEU A 451 4.94 -3.87 -34.00
N LYS A 452 5.62 -4.18 -35.11
CA LYS A 452 6.09 -5.53 -35.47
C LYS A 452 7.59 -5.72 -35.26
N SER A 453 8.40 -4.71 -35.53
CA SER A 453 9.87 -4.71 -35.33
C SER A 453 10.32 -4.00 -34.05
N PHE A 454 9.51 -3.09 -33.50
CA PHE A 454 9.84 -2.13 -32.45
C PHE A 454 10.95 -1.12 -32.78
N GLU A 455 11.41 -1.04 -34.02
CA GLU A 455 12.30 0.03 -34.46
C GLU A 455 11.61 1.40 -34.35
N VAL A 456 12.40 2.45 -34.12
CA VAL A 456 11.89 3.81 -33.88
C VAL A 456 12.46 4.74 -34.95
N ASP A 457 11.57 5.37 -35.72
CA ASP A 457 11.91 6.43 -36.66
C ASP A 457 11.00 7.65 -36.40
N LEU A 458 11.59 8.69 -35.79
CA LEU A 458 10.92 9.96 -35.48
C LEU A 458 10.50 10.74 -36.74
N GLY A 459 11.10 10.47 -37.89
CA GLY A 459 10.70 11.06 -39.17
C GLY A 459 9.38 10.50 -39.72
N THR A 460 8.81 9.46 -39.10
CA THR A 460 7.51 8.89 -39.50
C THR A 460 6.38 9.91 -39.35
N THR A 461 6.35 10.66 -38.24
CA THR A 461 5.37 11.75 -38.06
C THR A 461 5.46 12.77 -39.20
N SER A 462 6.66 13.30 -39.45
CA SER A 462 6.91 14.36 -40.44
C SER A 462 6.48 13.94 -41.84
N ARG A 463 6.77 12.70 -42.26
CA ARG A 463 6.37 12.16 -43.58
C ARG A 463 4.87 11.91 -43.73
N LEU A 464 4.11 11.84 -42.64
CA LEU A 464 2.66 11.61 -42.68
C LEU A 464 1.84 12.90 -42.51
N MET A 465 2.46 14.03 -42.14
CA MET A 465 1.76 15.31 -41.96
C MET A 465 1.07 15.78 -43.25
N ASP A 466 1.71 15.63 -44.41
CA ASP A 466 1.20 16.08 -45.72
C ASP A 466 -0.11 15.40 -46.16
N GLN A 467 -0.55 14.35 -45.46
CA GLN A 467 -1.75 13.58 -45.78
C GLN A 467 -2.95 13.92 -44.88
N VAL A 468 -2.79 14.82 -43.91
CA VAL A 468 -3.79 15.09 -42.87
C VAL A 468 -4.47 16.45 -43.11
N PRO A 469 -5.82 16.54 -43.05
CA PRO A 469 -6.51 17.82 -43.09
C PRO A 469 -6.15 18.72 -41.89
N ASP A 470 -6.02 20.03 -42.11
CA ASP A 470 -5.69 21.03 -41.07
C ASP A 470 -6.61 21.02 -39.84
N SER A 471 -7.84 20.50 -39.99
CA SER A 471 -8.83 20.37 -38.91
C SER A 471 -8.53 19.25 -37.92
N THR A 472 -7.70 18.27 -38.31
CA THR A 472 -7.36 17.08 -37.53
C THR A 472 -6.12 17.33 -36.67
N ILE A 473 -6.20 16.90 -35.41
CA ILE A 473 -5.13 17.04 -34.43
C ILE A 473 -4.16 15.86 -34.58
N VAL A 474 -2.97 16.10 -35.13
CA VAL A 474 -1.90 15.09 -35.18
C VAL A 474 -1.09 15.08 -33.89
N CYS A 475 -0.89 13.88 -33.35
CA CYS A 475 -0.12 13.60 -32.14
C CYS A 475 1.08 12.70 -32.46
N ALA A 476 2.31 13.12 -32.17
CA ALA A 476 3.49 12.25 -32.32
C ALA A 476 3.63 11.33 -31.10
N LEU A 477 3.71 10.02 -31.32
CA LEU A 477 3.79 9.01 -30.26
C LEU A 477 5.11 8.22 -30.36
N SER A 478 5.62 7.76 -29.21
CA SER A 478 6.84 6.96 -29.08
C SER A 478 8.14 7.68 -29.47
N GLY A 479 9.27 7.17 -28.95
CA GLY A 479 10.62 7.61 -29.34
C GLY A 479 11.13 8.90 -28.69
N ILE A 480 10.23 9.83 -28.36
CA ILE A 480 10.55 11.14 -27.79
C ILE A 480 11.25 10.97 -26.43
N SER A 481 12.50 11.42 -26.38
CA SER A 481 13.42 11.32 -25.24
C SER A 481 13.74 12.68 -24.63
N GLY A 482 13.63 13.78 -25.37
CA GLY A 482 13.81 15.13 -24.83
C GLY A 482 13.46 16.28 -25.79
N PRO A 483 13.81 17.53 -25.42
CA PRO A 483 13.41 18.74 -26.14
C PRO A 483 13.89 18.84 -27.59
N ASN A 484 15.01 18.20 -27.93
CA ASN A 484 15.53 18.24 -29.31
C ASN A 484 14.64 17.46 -30.28
N ASP A 485 14.05 16.36 -29.83
CA ASP A 485 13.24 15.46 -30.66
C ASP A 485 11.92 16.10 -31.12
N VAL A 486 11.46 17.13 -30.41
CA VAL A 486 10.17 17.80 -30.66
C VAL A 486 10.31 19.13 -31.41
N LYS A 487 11.53 19.57 -31.74
CA LYS A 487 11.78 20.82 -32.48
C LYS A 487 11.11 20.82 -33.85
N ALA A 488 11.31 19.74 -34.63
CA ALA A 488 10.70 19.56 -35.94
C ALA A 488 9.16 19.55 -35.85
N TYR A 489 8.60 18.82 -34.88
CA TYR A 489 7.16 18.74 -34.66
C TYR A 489 6.49 20.09 -34.41
N ARG A 490 7.16 21.02 -33.69
CA ARG A 490 6.66 22.39 -33.48
C ARG A 490 6.54 23.17 -34.80
N THR A 491 7.50 23.02 -35.72
CA THR A 491 7.48 23.68 -37.04
C THR A 491 6.57 23.00 -38.06
N GLU A 492 6.41 21.68 -37.95
CA GLU A 492 5.60 20.86 -38.86
C GLU A 492 4.09 20.86 -38.51
N GLY A 493 3.68 21.62 -37.48
CA GLY A 493 2.28 21.81 -37.14
C GLY A 493 1.66 20.71 -36.26
N VAL A 494 2.44 19.71 -35.84
CA VAL A 494 2.03 18.67 -34.86
C VAL A 494 1.49 19.34 -33.59
N LYS A 495 0.35 18.88 -33.09
CA LYS A 495 -0.38 19.55 -32.00
C LYS A 495 -0.15 18.92 -30.64
N ALA A 496 0.25 17.65 -30.57
CA ALA A 496 0.57 16.99 -29.31
C ALA A 496 1.69 15.96 -29.41
N ILE A 497 2.25 15.61 -28.26
CA ILE A 497 3.25 14.55 -28.11
C ILE A 497 2.85 13.59 -26.99
N LEU A 498 3.08 12.30 -27.20
CA LEU A 498 2.93 11.29 -26.16
C LEU A 498 4.30 10.81 -25.68
N VAL A 499 4.59 11.09 -24.40
CA VAL A 499 5.88 10.78 -23.76
C VAL A 499 5.63 9.93 -22.52
N GLY A 500 6.37 8.82 -22.38
CA GLY A 500 6.25 7.90 -21.26
C GLY A 500 7.60 7.62 -20.59
N GLU A 501 8.46 6.85 -21.25
CA GLU A 501 9.72 6.37 -20.64
C GLU A 501 10.62 7.51 -20.13
N ALA A 502 10.82 8.57 -20.91
CA ALA A 502 11.63 9.71 -20.49
C ALA A 502 11.03 10.46 -19.28
N LEU A 503 9.71 10.67 -19.28
CA LEU A 503 8.98 11.29 -18.17
C LEU A 503 8.94 10.43 -16.90
N MET A 504 9.06 9.10 -17.03
CA MET A 504 9.12 8.17 -15.91
C MET A 504 10.54 8.09 -15.30
N ARG A 505 11.58 8.41 -16.09
CA ARG A 505 12.99 8.44 -15.66
C ARG A 505 13.47 9.82 -15.17
N ALA A 506 12.75 10.90 -15.47
CA ALA A 506 13.14 12.27 -15.14
C ALA A 506 13.16 12.52 -13.61
N GLU A 507 14.33 12.93 -13.08
CA GLU A 507 14.50 13.28 -11.66
C GLU A 507 13.58 14.45 -11.25
N ASN A 508 13.59 15.53 -12.05
CA ASN A 508 12.69 16.66 -11.92
C ASN A 508 11.72 16.70 -13.13
N THR A 509 10.49 16.24 -12.90
CA THR A 509 9.43 16.18 -13.92
C THR A 509 9.00 17.57 -14.37
N ASP A 510 8.89 18.55 -13.47
CA ASP A 510 8.38 19.88 -13.79
C ASP A 510 9.37 20.63 -14.70
N LEU A 511 10.67 20.51 -14.38
CA LEU A 511 11.75 21.02 -15.24
C LEU A 511 11.78 20.32 -16.60
N PHE A 512 11.66 18.98 -16.63
CA PHE A 512 11.67 18.22 -17.88
C PHE A 512 10.48 18.58 -18.79
N VAL A 513 9.27 18.73 -18.24
CA VAL A 513 8.09 19.15 -19.00
C VAL A 513 8.25 20.58 -19.52
N SER A 514 8.74 21.50 -18.69
CA SER A 514 9.05 22.87 -19.13
C SER A 514 10.04 22.89 -20.30
N GLN A 515 11.14 22.14 -20.22
CA GLN A 515 12.13 22.06 -21.30
C GLN A 515 11.55 21.42 -22.57
N LEU A 516 10.67 20.42 -22.43
CA LEU A 516 10.02 19.72 -23.54
C LEU A 516 8.99 20.60 -24.25
N LEU A 517 8.25 21.46 -23.53
CA LEU A 517 7.13 22.25 -24.07
C LEU A 517 7.45 23.72 -24.36
N GLY A 518 8.47 24.30 -23.73
CA GLY A 518 8.90 25.69 -23.91
C GLY A 518 10.33 25.84 -24.43
N ASP A 519 10.90 27.02 -24.21
CA ASP A 519 12.24 27.43 -24.68
C ASP A 519 13.29 27.47 -23.55
N GLY A 520 13.09 26.69 -22.49
CA GLY A 520 14.16 26.36 -21.53
C GLY A 520 14.19 27.14 -20.20
N GLN A 521 13.09 27.78 -19.80
CA GLN A 521 12.89 28.22 -18.40
C GLN A 521 11.59 27.64 -17.84
N PRO A 522 11.61 27.00 -16.65
CA PRO A 522 10.38 26.68 -15.94
C PRO A 522 9.66 27.97 -15.54
N PRO A 523 8.31 28.04 -15.61
CA PRO A 523 7.60 29.12 -14.97
C PRO A 523 7.99 29.11 -13.49
N ALA A 524 8.56 30.21 -13.01
CA ALA A 524 9.04 30.29 -11.65
C ALA A 524 7.88 29.98 -10.70
N ALA A 525 8.05 28.99 -9.83
CA ALA A 525 7.05 28.61 -8.82
C ALA A 525 6.97 29.63 -7.66
N SER A 526 7.13 30.92 -7.97
CA SER A 526 6.75 32.01 -7.08
C SER A 526 5.23 32.09 -7.03
N ILE A 527 4.64 31.34 -6.10
CA ILE A 527 3.27 31.62 -5.65
C ILE A 527 3.26 33.10 -5.25
N PRO A 528 2.45 33.98 -5.88
CA PRO A 528 2.44 35.39 -5.52
C PRO A 528 2.05 35.48 -4.03
N LYS A 529 2.91 36.10 -3.20
CA LYS A 529 2.69 36.27 -1.76
C LYS A 529 1.50 37.22 -1.54
N ARG A 530 0.29 36.69 -1.63
CA ARG A 530 -0.98 37.42 -1.46
C ARG A 530 -1.25 37.67 0.03
N PRO A 531 -1.86 38.82 0.40
CA PRO A 531 -2.20 39.12 1.79
C PRO A 531 -3.21 38.10 2.34
N LEU A 532 -3.07 37.77 3.63
CA LEU A 532 -3.95 36.84 4.34
C LEU A 532 -5.43 37.23 4.19
N LEU A 533 -6.30 36.23 4.02
CA LEU A 533 -7.74 36.39 4.20
C LEU A 533 -8.04 36.67 5.67
N VAL A 534 -8.84 37.70 5.94
CA VAL A 534 -9.26 38.06 7.30
C VAL A 534 -10.77 37.92 7.41
N LYS A 535 -11.21 37.06 8.32
CA LYS A 535 -12.62 36.81 8.62
C LYS A 535 -12.98 37.29 10.03
N ILE A 536 -14.08 38.05 10.13
CA ILE A 536 -14.68 38.48 11.40
C ILE A 536 -15.99 37.71 11.58
N CYS A 537 -16.08 36.87 12.62
CA CYS A 537 -17.14 35.89 12.82
C CYS A 537 -18.01 36.18 14.06
N GLY A 538 -19.31 35.94 13.93
CA GLY A 538 -20.29 36.30 14.96
C GLY A 538 -20.63 37.80 14.93
N THR A 539 -20.61 38.40 13.74
CA THR A 539 -20.99 39.79 13.53
C THR A 539 -22.48 39.97 13.81
N ARG A 540 -22.79 40.89 14.73
CA ARG A 540 -24.15 41.10 15.28
C ARG A 540 -24.79 42.44 14.95
N THR A 541 -24.01 43.40 14.43
CA THR A 541 -24.55 44.72 14.04
C THR A 541 -24.06 45.11 12.65
N PRO A 542 -24.86 45.90 11.89
CA PRO A 542 -24.41 46.49 10.63
C PRO A 542 -23.19 47.40 10.81
N GLU A 543 -23.06 48.06 11.97
CA GLU A 543 -21.89 48.89 12.31
C GLU A 543 -20.59 48.09 12.39
N ALA A 544 -20.59 46.97 13.13
CA ALA A 544 -19.42 46.10 13.24
C ALA A 544 -19.05 45.48 11.88
N ALA A 545 -20.04 45.20 11.02
CA ALA A 545 -19.79 44.76 9.65
C ALA A 545 -19.09 45.85 8.83
N ARG A 546 -19.57 47.10 8.87
CA ARG A 546 -18.96 48.22 8.13
C ARG A 546 -17.52 48.47 8.55
N ILE A 547 -17.28 48.62 9.87
CA ILE A 547 -15.95 48.86 10.44
C ILE A 547 -14.97 47.74 10.07
N ALA A 548 -15.41 46.48 10.06
CA ALA A 548 -14.57 45.36 9.63
C ALA A 548 -14.15 45.48 8.16
N ILE A 549 -15.08 45.84 7.26
CA ILE A 549 -14.83 45.99 5.82
C ILE A 549 -13.92 47.20 5.55
N GLU A 550 -14.19 48.34 6.17
CA GLU A 550 -13.38 49.57 6.08
C GLU A 550 -11.98 49.38 6.67
N SER A 551 -11.80 48.44 7.60
CA SER A 551 -10.48 48.02 8.10
C SER A 551 -9.75 47.06 7.14
N GLY A 552 -10.43 46.51 6.13
CA GLY A 552 -9.88 45.58 5.14
C GLY A 552 -10.21 44.10 5.35
N ALA A 553 -11.22 43.73 6.13
CA ALA A 553 -11.67 42.34 6.24
C ALA A 553 -12.25 41.84 4.90
N ASP A 554 -11.98 40.58 4.55
CA ASP A 554 -12.45 39.98 3.29
C ASP A 554 -13.75 39.18 3.49
N LEU A 555 -13.99 38.66 4.70
CA LEU A 555 -15.11 37.77 5.02
C LEU A 555 -15.84 38.23 6.29
N ILE A 556 -17.17 38.40 6.21
CA ILE A 556 -18.02 38.78 7.37
C ILE A 556 -18.95 37.61 7.70
N GLY A 557 -18.74 37.00 8.87
CA GLY A 557 -19.46 35.82 9.34
C GLY A 557 -20.62 36.13 10.28
N ILE A 558 -21.84 35.75 9.88
CA ILE A 558 -23.04 35.79 10.72
C ILE A 558 -23.40 34.38 11.21
N ILE A 559 -23.74 34.22 12.49
CA ILE A 559 -24.06 32.91 13.08
C ILE A 559 -25.56 32.67 13.01
N MET A 560 -25.95 31.61 12.30
CA MET A 560 -27.36 31.17 12.12
C MET A 560 -27.74 30.02 13.08
N ALA A 561 -26.80 29.57 13.92
CA ALA A 561 -26.94 28.45 14.84
C ALA A 561 -27.82 28.80 16.06
N LYS A 562 -29.14 28.60 15.94
CA LYS A 562 -30.13 28.80 17.01
C LYS A 562 -29.64 28.26 18.37
N GLY A 563 -29.85 29.05 19.43
CA GLY A 563 -29.41 28.71 20.78
C GLY A 563 -27.95 29.07 21.10
N ARG A 564 -27.19 29.68 20.17
CA ARG A 564 -25.85 30.24 20.46
C ARG A 564 -25.93 31.72 20.85
N THR A 565 -25.06 32.14 21.76
CA THR A 565 -25.01 33.53 22.30
C THR A 565 -24.74 34.61 21.25
N ARG A 566 -24.18 34.23 20.09
CA ARG A 566 -23.84 35.14 18.98
C ARG A 566 -24.76 34.98 17.76
N THR A 567 -25.90 34.28 17.92
CA THR A 567 -26.91 34.15 16.85
C THR A 567 -27.55 35.50 16.58
N VAL A 568 -27.78 35.83 15.31
CA VAL A 568 -28.53 37.03 14.88
C VAL A 568 -29.97 36.67 14.50
N SER A 569 -30.89 37.64 14.55
CA SER A 569 -32.23 37.45 13.99
C SER A 569 -32.20 37.44 12.47
N ASP A 570 -33.26 36.91 11.86
CA ASP A 570 -33.39 36.80 10.41
C ASP A 570 -33.47 38.19 9.73
N GLU A 571 -33.88 39.24 10.47
CA GLU A 571 -33.91 40.66 10.10
C GLU A 571 -32.53 41.32 10.26
N THR A 572 -31.88 41.16 11.42
CA THR A 572 -30.52 41.69 11.67
C THR A 572 -29.51 41.12 10.66
N ALA A 573 -29.63 39.83 10.32
CA ALA A 573 -28.83 39.20 9.27
C ALA A 573 -29.03 39.86 7.89
N LEU A 574 -30.25 40.32 7.57
CA LEU A 574 -30.56 40.98 6.31
C LEU A 574 -30.00 42.41 6.26
N GLU A 575 -30.00 43.13 7.39
CA GLU A 575 -29.35 44.44 7.50
C GLU A 575 -27.82 44.34 7.35
N ILE A 576 -27.20 43.35 8.00
CA ILE A 576 -25.78 43.06 7.82
C ILE A 576 -25.50 42.70 6.36
N SER A 577 -26.33 41.87 5.72
CA SER A 577 -26.18 41.52 4.29
C SER A 577 -26.20 42.75 3.37
N LYS A 578 -27.13 43.69 3.60
CA LYS A 578 -27.17 44.97 2.87
C LYS A 578 -25.86 45.74 3.02
N VAL A 579 -25.36 45.92 4.25
CA VAL A 579 -24.10 46.65 4.51
C VAL A 579 -22.89 45.94 3.90
N VAL A 580 -22.79 44.62 3.99
CA VAL A 580 -21.67 43.85 3.40
C VAL A 580 -21.62 44.00 1.87
N LYS A 581 -22.79 44.11 1.23
CA LYS A 581 -22.89 44.30 -0.22
C LYS A 581 -22.69 45.75 -0.68
N SER A 582 -23.04 46.74 0.15
CA SER A 582 -22.95 48.16 -0.22
C SER A 582 -21.65 48.84 0.19
N THR A 583 -20.90 48.29 1.14
CA THR A 583 -19.68 48.91 1.68
C THR A 583 -18.47 48.53 0.80
N PRO A 584 -17.78 49.49 0.17
CA PRO A 584 -16.56 49.21 -0.56
C PRO A 584 -15.43 48.82 0.39
N ARG A 585 -14.62 47.82 0.01
CA ARG A 585 -13.36 47.50 0.71
C ARG A 585 -12.29 48.52 0.28
N PRO A 586 -11.40 49.00 1.17
CA PRO A 586 -10.29 49.87 0.78
C PRO A 586 -9.46 49.26 -0.35
N ALA A 587 -9.03 50.09 -1.30
CA ALA A 587 -8.13 49.66 -2.36
C ALA A 587 -6.81 49.16 -1.75
N SER A 588 -6.44 47.93 -2.07
CA SER A 588 -5.12 47.39 -1.74
C SER A 588 -4.05 48.23 -2.46
N SER A 589 -2.98 48.63 -1.75
CA SER A 589 -1.86 49.39 -2.34
C SER A 589 -1.00 48.57 -3.32
N THR A 590 -1.23 47.26 -3.41
CA THR A 590 -0.83 46.45 -4.56
C THR A 590 -1.92 46.51 -5.63
N SER A 591 -1.52 46.84 -6.86
CA SER A 591 -2.38 46.83 -8.05
C SER A 591 -3.01 45.45 -8.25
N GLU A 592 -4.21 45.23 -7.73
CA GLU A 592 -5.07 44.09 -8.08
C GLU A 592 -5.68 44.31 -9.47
N THR A 593 -4.83 44.58 -10.48
CA THR A 593 -5.18 44.24 -11.85
C THR A 593 -5.46 42.74 -11.86
N GLN A 594 -6.71 42.38 -12.15
CA GLN A 594 -6.98 41.09 -12.77
C GLN A 594 -6.26 41.09 -14.11
N GLU A 595 -4.99 40.70 -14.11
CA GLU A 595 -4.53 39.87 -15.21
C GLU A 595 -5.49 38.69 -15.24
N SER A 596 -6.34 38.67 -16.26
CA SER A 596 -6.99 37.45 -16.70
C SER A 596 -5.88 36.53 -17.18
N THR A 597 -5.22 35.86 -16.22
CA THR A 597 -4.39 34.72 -16.54
C THR A 597 -5.31 33.75 -17.27
N ASN A 598 -5.02 33.53 -18.54
CA ASN A 598 -5.50 32.36 -19.26
C ASN A 598 -4.79 31.15 -18.63
N ASP A 599 -5.13 30.85 -17.37
CA ASP A 599 -4.46 29.91 -16.46
C ASP A 599 -4.75 28.48 -16.92
N THR A 600 -4.09 28.15 -18.02
CA THR A 600 -4.18 26.92 -18.78
C THR A 600 -3.28 25.84 -18.18
N SER A 601 -2.46 26.19 -17.17
CA SER A 601 -1.78 25.28 -16.25
C SER A 601 -2.66 24.95 -15.04
N SER A 602 -2.71 23.67 -14.63
CA SER A 602 -3.55 23.25 -13.50
C SER A 602 -2.97 23.69 -12.16
N ILE A 603 -3.68 24.60 -11.48
CA ILE A 603 -3.38 25.06 -10.11
C ILE A 603 -3.89 24.03 -9.07
N GLY A 604 -3.28 23.97 -7.90
CA GLY A 604 -3.76 23.16 -6.77
C GLY A 604 -5.17 23.53 -6.34
N TYR A 605 -6.03 22.55 -6.08
CA TYR A 605 -7.46 22.79 -5.78
C TYR A 605 -7.70 23.82 -4.65
N PHE A 606 -6.97 23.73 -3.55
CA PHE A 606 -7.13 24.66 -2.43
C PHE A 606 -6.50 26.04 -2.70
N ASP A 607 -5.46 26.11 -3.55
CA ASP A 607 -4.92 27.38 -4.03
C ASP A 607 -5.96 28.12 -4.89
N TYR A 608 -6.58 27.42 -5.85
CA TYR A 608 -7.68 27.95 -6.67
C TYR A 608 -8.91 28.31 -5.81
N SER A 609 -9.35 27.41 -4.93
CA SER A 609 -10.55 27.60 -4.11
C SER A 609 -10.39 28.73 -3.08
N SER A 610 -9.15 29.05 -2.66
CA SER A 610 -8.87 30.24 -1.86
C SER A 610 -9.13 31.56 -2.58
N GLN A 611 -9.14 31.55 -3.93
CA GLN A 611 -9.45 32.72 -4.76
C GLN A 611 -10.97 32.97 -4.82
N LEU A 612 -11.78 31.90 -4.77
CA LEU A 612 -13.25 32.00 -4.70
C LEU A 612 -13.74 32.69 -3.41
N LEU A 613 -12.90 32.77 -2.38
CA LEU A 613 -13.18 33.52 -1.15
C LEU A 613 -12.63 34.96 -1.17
N ARG A 614 -12.27 35.49 -2.36
CA ARG A 614 -11.82 36.87 -2.55
C ARG A 614 -12.75 37.57 -3.55
N HIS A 615 -12.99 38.85 -3.32
CA HIS A 615 -13.74 39.72 -4.22
C HIS A 615 -12.99 41.05 -4.34
N PRO A 616 -12.84 41.63 -5.55
CA PRO A 616 -12.00 42.81 -5.75
C PRO A 616 -12.44 44.02 -4.90
N GLY A 617 -13.72 44.41 -5.00
CA GLY A 617 -14.22 45.67 -4.41
C GLY A 617 -14.98 45.61 -3.07
N ARG A 618 -15.24 44.43 -2.48
CA ARG A 618 -16.05 44.30 -1.23
C ARG A 618 -15.67 43.04 -0.45
N ALA A 619 -16.19 42.90 0.77
CA ALA A 619 -16.16 41.64 1.50
C ALA A 619 -17.27 40.67 1.04
N LEU A 620 -17.10 39.39 1.35
CA LEU A 620 -18.11 38.34 1.17
C LEU A 620 -18.86 38.04 2.47
N LEU A 621 -20.15 37.80 2.38
CA LEU A 621 -21.01 37.41 3.50
C LEU A 621 -20.99 35.88 3.70
N VAL A 622 -20.62 35.45 4.91
CA VAL A 622 -20.53 34.04 5.31
C VAL A 622 -21.64 33.70 6.31
N GLY A 623 -22.51 32.75 5.99
CA GLY A 623 -23.47 32.21 6.96
C GLY A 623 -22.89 31.00 7.68
N VAL A 624 -22.83 31.03 9.02
CA VAL A 624 -22.26 29.95 9.85
C VAL A 624 -23.38 29.08 10.43
N PHE A 625 -23.35 27.80 10.09
CA PHE A 625 -24.32 26.79 10.49
C PHE A 625 -23.68 25.72 11.39
N LEU A 626 -24.49 25.10 12.23
CA LEU A 626 -24.13 24.05 13.17
C LEU A 626 -25.29 23.04 13.25
N ASN A 627 -25.27 22.04 12.37
CA ASN A 627 -26.20 20.91 12.29
C ASN A 627 -27.67 21.25 11.93
N GLN A 628 -27.96 22.41 11.33
CA GLN A 628 -29.28 22.65 10.72
C GLN A 628 -29.47 21.80 9.45
N PRO A 629 -30.72 21.43 9.09
CA PRO A 629 -31.00 20.72 7.85
C PRO A 629 -30.54 21.47 6.60
N LEU A 630 -30.05 20.75 5.59
CA LEU A 630 -29.60 21.31 4.31
C LEU A 630 -30.65 22.22 3.64
N SER A 631 -31.94 21.89 3.76
CA SER A 631 -33.04 22.71 3.26
C SER A 631 -33.11 24.10 3.91
N TYR A 632 -32.81 24.21 5.21
CA TYR A 632 -32.70 25.49 5.92
C TYR A 632 -31.44 26.25 5.52
N ILE A 633 -30.32 25.55 5.31
CA ILE A 633 -29.07 26.18 4.84
C ILE A 633 -29.30 26.81 3.45
N ILE A 634 -29.93 26.09 2.52
CA ILE A 634 -30.23 26.58 1.16
C ILE A 634 -31.27 27.72 1.19
N SER A 635 -32.30 27.66 2.04
CA SER A 635 -33.28 28.74 2.13
C SER A 635 -32.68 30.03 2.69
N GLN A 636 -31.83 29.94 3.71
CA GLN A 636 -31.10 31.08 4.26
C GLN A 636 -30.03 31.62 3.31
N GLN A 637 -29.33 30.74 2.57
CA GLN A 637 -28.41 31.14 1.50
C GLN A 637 -29.11 32.05 0.47
N ARG A 638 -30.30 31.66 -0.01
CA ARG A 638 -31.08 32.47 -0.94
C ARG A 638 -31.60 33.76 -0.29
N ARG A 639 -32.27 33.65 0.85
CA ARG A 639 -32.96 34.77 1.55
C ARG A 639 -32.01 35.89 1.95
N LEU A 640 -30.82 35.54 2.48
CA LEU A 640 -29.79 36.49 2.87
C LEU A 640 -28.80 36.79 1.74
N SER A 641 -28.89 36.06 0.63
CA SER A 641 -27.91 36.06 -0.46
C SER A 641 -26.48 35.88 0.05
N LEU A 642 -26.26 34.82 0.82
CA LEU A 642 -24.93 34.48 1.33
C LEU A 642 -24.00 34.18 0.14
N ASP A 643 -22.80 34.78 0.17
CA ASP A 643 -21.74 34.51 -0.81
C ASP A 643 -20.99 33.21 -0.48
N VAL A 644 -20.98 32.80 0.80
CA VAL A 644 -20.25 31.65 1.32
C VAL A 644 -21.09 30.99 2.43
N VAL A 645 -21.05 29.67 2.53
CA VAL A 645 -21.61 28.93 3.67
C VAL A 645 -20.48 28.33 4.49
N GLN A 646 -20.55 28.43 5.82
CA GLN A 646 -19.65 27.74 6.73
C GLN A 646 -20.41 26.64 7.49
N LEU A 647 -20.04 25.39 7.23
CA LEU A 647 -20.49 24.22 7.99
C LEU A 647 -19.56 24.05 9.20
N HIS A 648 -20.07 24.30 10.40
CA HIS A 648 -19.26 24.37 11.63
C HIS A 648 -19.46 23.15 12.56
N GLY A 649 -20.40 22.26 12.24
CA GLY A 649 -20.76 21.10 13.05
C GLY A 649 -20.27 19.78 12.45
N SER A 650 -21.11 18.76 12.66
CA SER A 650 -20.96 17.40 12.16
C SER A 650 -21.78 17.18 10.88
N GLU A 651 -22.01 18.24 10.08
CA GLU A 651 -22.67 18.10 8.78
C GLU A 651 -21.82 17.23 7.83
N PRO A 652 -22.45 16.34 7.04
CA PRO A 652 -21.74 15.55 6.02
C PRO A 652 -21.01 16.46 5.04
N ILE A 653 -19.75 16.13 4.73
CA ILE A 653 -18.90 16.94 3.84
C ILE A 653 -19.44 16.93 2.39
N GLU A 654 -20.17 15.87 2.02
CA GLU A 654 -20.90 15.70 0.77
C GLU A 654 -21.87 16.87 0.49
N TRP A 655 -22.47 17.47 1.53
CA TRP A 655 -23.44 18.56 1.40
C TRP A 655 -22.87 19.80 0.71
N ALA A 656 -21.55 20.01 0.78
CA ALA A 656 -20.91 21.15 0.12
C ALA A 656 -21.12 21.16 -1.40
N SER A 657 -21.24 19.98 -2.03
CA SER A 657 -21.55 19.85 -3.46
C SER A 657 -23.00 20.21 -3.83
N LEU A 658 -23.89 20.26 -2.83
CA LEU A 658 -25.32 20.59 -2.97
C LEU A 658 -25.63 22.05 -2.61
N ILE A 659 -24.65 22.78 -2.05
CA ILE A 659 -24.78 24.18 -1.67
C ILE A 659 -24.30 25.04 -2.86
N PRO A 660 -25.11 25.99 -3.37
CA PRO A 660 -24.83 26.69 -4.64
C PRO A 660 -23.77 27.80 -4.54
N VAL A 661 -22.95 27.80 -3.49
CA VAL A 661 -21.92 28.80 -3.19
C VAL A 661 -20.71 28.13 -2.51
N PRO A 662 -19.51 28.73 -2.53
CA PRO A 662 -18.35 28.22 -1.82
C PRO A 662 -18.63 27.82 -0.37
N VAL A 663 -18.03 26.71 0.07
CA VAL A 663 -18.26 26.15 1.41
C VAL A 663 -16.95 26.07 2.21
N ILE A 664 -16.95 26.68 3.38
CA ILE A 664 -15.93 26.49 4.40
C ILE A 664 -16.41 25.37 5.33
N LYS A 665 -15.61 24.32 5.56
CA LYS A 665 -15.92 23.28 6.55
C LYS A 665 -14.98 23.40 7.75
N LYS A 666 -15.54 23.45 8.96
CA LYS A 666 -14.75 23.35 10.20
C LYS A 666 -14.23 21.93 10.37
N PHE A 667 -12.97 21.83 10.77
CA PHE A 667 -12.30 20.61 11.20
C PHE A 667 -11.58 20.84 12.53
N SER A 668 -11.45 19.81 13.34
CA SER A 668 -10.40 19.72 14.36
C SER A 668 -9.07 19.26 13.72
N PRO A 669 -7.91 19.60 14.30
CA PRO A 669 -6.63 19.04 13.85
C PRO A 669 -6.67 17.50 13.81
N GLY A 670 -6.20 16.91 12.71
CA GLY A 670 -6.24 15.47 12.46
C GLY A 670 -7.59 14.87 12.05
N GLU A 671 -8.66 15.66 11.92
CA GLU A 671 -9.98 15.16 11.50
C GLU A 671 -9.97 14.66 10.02
N PRO A 672 -10.52 13.46 9.73
CA PRO A 672 -10.61 12.95 8.37
C PRO A 672 -11.39 13.88 7.42
N GLY A 673 -10.97 13.94 6.17
CA GLY A 673 -11.63 14.75 5.13
C GLY A 673 -11.08 16.17 4.95
N LEU A 674 -10.34 16.71 5.93
CA LEU A 674 -9.73 18.05 5.86
C LEU A 674 -8.96 18.33 4.56
N SER A 675 -8.23 17.33 4.07
CA SER A 675 -7.37 17.41 2.89
C SER A 675 -8.03 16.96 1.58
N ARG A 676 -9.33 16.62 1.59
CA ARG A 676 -10.04 16.02 0.45
C ARG A 676 -10.45 17.09 -0.58
N PRO A 677 -9.88 17.13 -1.80
CA PRO A 677 -10.25 18.12 -2.80
C PRO A 677 -11.68 17.92 -3.31
N GLY A 678 -12.31 18.99 -3.81
CA GLY A 678 -13.65 18.95 -4.42
C GLY A 678 -14.83 18.86 -3.44
N TYR A 679 -14.58 18.61 -2.15
CA TYR A 679 -15.61 18.42 -1.12
C TYR A 679 -15.87 19.65 -0.24
N HIS A 680 -15.05 20.69 -0.33
CA HIS A 680 -15.18 21.95 0.41
C HIS A 680 -14.17 22.93 -0.16
N SER A 681 -14.53 24.22 -0.25
CA SER A 681 -13.66 25.23 -0.86
C SER A 681 -12.41 25.47 -0.02
N LEU A 682 -12.55 25.60 1.30
CA LEU A 682 -11.41 25.66 2.23
C LEU A 682 -11.74 25.00 3.58
N PRO A 683 -10.82 24.22 4.17
CA PRO A 683 -10.92 23.79 5.56
C PRO A 683 -10.61 24.95 6.52
N LEU A 684 -11.36 25.01 7.62
CA LEU A 684 -11.10 25.91 8.74
C LEU A 684 -10.76 25.07 9.97
N LEU A 685 -9.57 25.29 10.54
CA LEU A 685 -9.12 24.63 11.77
C LEU A 685 -9.60 25.44 12.98
N ASP A 686 -10.29 24.78 13.92
CA ASP A 686 -10.70 25.38 15.20
C ASP A 686 -10.58 24.33 16.33
N SER A 687 -10.24 24.82 17.52
CA SER A 687 -9.81 24.04 18.70
C SER A 687 -10.92 23.26 19.38
N GLY A 688 -12.18 23.70 19.25
CA GLY A 688 -13.30 23.07 19.98
C GLY A 688 -14.68 23.47 19.47
N ALA A 689 -15.62 23.57 20.41
CA ALA A 689 -16.96 24.11 20.14
C ALA A 689 -16.87 25.65 20.06
N GLY A 690 -17.18 26.21 18.89
CA GLY A 690 -16.94 27.61 18.56
C GLY A 690 -17.39 28.59 19.65
N GLY A 691 -16.46 29.47 20.06
CA GLY A 691 -16.69 30.50 21.07
C GLY A 691 -16.13 30.23 22.47
N SER A 692 -15.43 29.10 22.69
CA SER A 692 -14.73 28.81 23.96
C SER A 692 -13.54 29.74 24.24
N GLY A 693 -12.92 30.30 23.19
CA GLY A 693 -11.70 31.11 23.30
C GLY A 693 -10.42 30.29 23.46
N GLU A 694 -10.51 28.95 23.46
CA GLU A 694 -9.37 28.05 23.52
C GLU A 694 -8.50 28.19 22.25
N ARG A 695 -7.18 28.21 22.42
CA ARG A 695 -6.24 28.27 21.29
C ARG A 695 -6.08 26.90 20.65
N LEU A 696 -5.82 26.88 19.34
CA LEU A 696 -5.35 25.67 18.66
C LEU A 696 -4.01 25.21 19.24
N ASP A 697 -3.86 23.89 19.40
CA ASP A 697 -2.55 23.27 19.61
C ASP A 697 -1.74 23.34 18.31
N ILE A 698 -0.71 24.18 18.32
CA ILE A 698 0.17 24.42 17.17
C ILE A 698 0.88 23.13 16.74
N SER A 699 1.25 22.25 17.67
CA SER A 699 1.86 20.96 17.34
C SER A 699 0.90 20.07 16.56
N ALA A 700 -0.37 20.01 16.99
CA ALA A 700 -1.41 19.26 16.29
C ALA A 700 -1.73 19.86 14.89
N VAL A 701 -1.63 21.19 14.73
CA VAL A 701 -1.74 21.84 13.41
C VAL A 701 -0.55 21.49 12.52
N GLN A 702 0.69 21.56 13.02
CA GLN A 702 1.89 21.16 12.27
C GLN A 702 1.85 19.67 11.87
N ASP A 703 1.43 18.79 12.79
CA ASP A 703 1.19 17.37 12.52
C ASP A 703 0.04 17.12 11.52
N THR A 704 -0.86 18.07 11.33
CA THR A 704 -1.94 17.98 10.33
C THR A 704 -1.44 18.45 8.96
N LEU A 705 -0.73 19.58 8.91
CA LEU A 705 -0.21 20.18 7.68
C LEU A 705 0.94 19.36 7.07
N SER A 706 1.81 18.79 7.90
CA SER A 706 2.92 17.89 7.46
C SER A 706 2.45 16.58 6.80
N LYS A 707 1.17 16.21 6.93
CA LYS A 707 0.58 15.04 6.26
C LYS A 707 0.05 15.35 4.87
N SER A 708 0.08 16.61 4.43
CA SER A 708 -0.46 17.01 3.13
C SER A 708 0.19 18.29 2.59
N ASP A 709 1.20 18.12 1.73
CA ASP A 709 2.05 19.18 1.16
C ASP A 709 1.31 20.29 0.38
N LYS A 710 -0.01 20.22 0.21
CA LYS A 710 -0.80 21.10 -0.68
C LYS A 710 -2.19 21.48 -0.15
N VAL A 711 -2.44 21.39 1.16
CA VAL A 711 -3.69 21.90 1.76
C VAL A 711 -3.50 23.34 2.20
N ARG A 712 -4.46 24.21 1.83
CA ARG A 712 -4.58 25.55 2.39
C ARG A 712 -5.66 25.58 3.47
N VAL A 713 -5.42 26.27 4.57
CA VAL A 713 -6.33 26.34 5.73
C VAL A 713 -6.66 27.79 6.11
N ILE A 714 -7.82 27.96 6.73
CA ILE A 714 -8.12 29.12 7.59
C ILE A 714 -7.88 28.70 9.04
N LEU A 715 -7.18 29.52 9.83
CA LEU A 715 -7.01 29.28 11.28
C LEU A 715 -8.03 30.06 12.10
N ALA A 716 -8.66 29.39 13.06
CA ALA A 716 -9.54 29.96 14.07
C ALA A 716 -9.10 29.52 15.48
N GLY A 717 -9.93 29.74 16.51
CA GLY A 717 -9.67 29.29 17.88
C GLY A 717 -8.72 30.19 18.67
N GLY A 718 -9.29 31.05 19.53
CA GLY A 718 -8.53 31.86 20.50
C GLY A 718 -7.66 32.99 19.90
N LEU A 719 -7.77 33.28 18.61
CA LEU A 719 -7.05 34.37 17.94
C LEU A 719 -7.56 35.75 18.37
N ASN A 720 -6.66 36.74 18.42
CA ASN A 720 -6.90 38.15 18.69
C ASN A 720 -5.72 39.01 18.16
N HIS A 721 -5.82 40.33 18.28
CA HIS A 721 -4.84 41.27 17.72
C HIS A 721 -3.45 41.22 18.37
N LEU A 722 -3.32 40.58 19.55
CA LEU A 722 -2.05 40.43 20.28
C LEU A 722 -1.33 39.12 19.96
N ASN A 723 -2.03 38.08 19.48
CA ASN A 723 -1.43 36.75 19.27
C ASN A 723 -1.43 36.25 17.82
N VAL A 724 -2.18 36.86 16.90
CA VAL A 724 -2.34 36.34 15.53
C VAL A 724 -1.00 36.26 14.78
N ALA A 725 -0.11 37.24 14.95
CA ALA A 725 1.23 37.22 14.34
C ALA A 725 2.10 36.09 14.93
N ASP A 726 2.16 35.97 16.26
CA ASP A 726 2.95 34.94 16.95
C ASP A 726 2.46 33.52 16.62
N THR A 727 1.13 33.31 16.55
CA THR A 727 0.55 32.02 16.14
C THR A 727 0.97 31.63 14.73
N LEU A 728 1.02 32.58 13.79
CA LEU A 728 1.50 32.33 12.43
C LEU A 728 3.01 32.07 12.39
N HIS A 729 3.81 32.80 13.18
CA HIS A 729 5.25 32.57 13.30
C HIS A 729 5.59 31.20 13.90
N GLN A 730 4.85 30.74 14.92
CA GLN A 730 5.08 29.45 15.57
C GLN A 730 4.87 28.23 14.65
N LEU A 731 4.14 28.40 13.54
CA LEU A 731 3.96 27.34 12.54
C LEU A 731 5.22 27.11 11.68
N GLY A 732 6.16 28.06 11.66
CA GLY A 732 7.39 27.96 10.88
C GLY A 732 7.10 27.78 9.38
N GLY A 733 7.77 26.83 8.73
CA GLY A 733 7.57 26.55 7.29
C GLY A 733 6.14 26.15 6.90
N TYR A 734 5.32 25.65 7.85
CA TYR A 734 3.91 25.34 7.60
C TYR A 734 3.02 26.59 7.55
N GLY A 735 3.53 27.77 7.91
CA GLY A 735 2.80 29.03 7.81
C GLY A 735 2.28 29.30 6.39
N GLU A 736 3.03 28.93 5.35
CA GLU A 736 2.61 29.11 3.94
C GLU A 736 1.34 28.32 3.56
N SER A 737 0.93 27.33 4.36
CA SER A 737 -0.36 26.65 4.20
C SER A 737 -1.54 27.42 4.78
N VAL A 738 -1.31 28.48 5.56
CA VAL A 738 -2.36 29.33 6.12
C VAL A 738 -2.67 30.47 5.14
N VAL A 739 -3.83 30.41 4.49
CA VAL A 739 -4.31 31.45 3.57
C VAL A 739 -5.23 32.45 4.23
N GLY A 740 -5.69 32.19 5.46
CA GLY A 740 -6.52 33.11 6.21
C GLY A 740 -6.60 32.85 7.72
N VAL A 741 -7.15 33.84 8.42
CA VAL A 741 -7.42 33.81 9.86
C VAL A 741 -8.85 34.24 10.14
N ASP A 742 -9.47 33.62 11.15
CA ASP A 742 -10.85 33.85 11.59
C ASP A 742 -10.88 34.20 13.08
N VAL A 743 -11.58 35.27 13.45
CA VAL A 743 -11.74 35.69 14.85
C VAL A 743 -13.21 35.84 15.21
N SER A 744 -13.56 35.49 16.45
CA SER A 744 -14.87 35.79 17.04
C SER A 744 -14.71 36.46 18.42
N SER A 745 -14.59 35.68 19.50
CA SER A 745 -14.49 36.22 20.87
C SER A 745 -13.27 37.10 21.13
N GLY A 746 -12.18 36.95 20.36
CA GLY A 746 -10.96 37.75 20.50
C GLY A 746 -11.10 39.23 20.11
N VAL A 747 -12.21 39.63 19.48
CA VAL A 747 -12.55 41.03 19.19
C VAL A 747 -13.78 41.50 19.99
N GLU A 748 -14.06 40.87 21.13
CA GLU A 748 -15.14 41.28 22.02
C GLU A 748 -14.62 41.92 23.32
N SER A 749 -15.47 42.78 23.90
CA SER A 749 -15.36 43.39 25.22
C SER A 749 -16.71 43.22 25.92
N ASN A 750 -16.72 42.67 27.14
CA ASN A 750 -17.94 42.41 27.92
C ASN A 750 -19.05 41.66 27.14
N GLY A 751 -18.66 40.70 26.28
CA GLY A 751 -19.60 39.92 25.45
C GLY A 751 -20.20 40.68 24.26
N SER A 752 -19.76 41.90 23.97
CA SER A 752 -20.13 42.71 22.79
C SER A 752 -18.94 42.91 21.87
N GLN A 753 -19.18 43.04 20.56
CA GLN A 753 -18.10 43.32 19.60
C GLN A 753 -17.49 44.71 19.88
N ASP A 754 -16.16 44.75 19.90
CA ASP A 754 -15.37 45.94 20.17
C ASP A 754 -14.74 46.43 18.86
N LEU A 755 -15.17 47.61 18.42
CA LEU A 755 -14.81 48.16 17.10
C LEU A 755 -13.31 48.45 16.97
N GLU A 756 -12.64 48.83 18.06
CA GLU A 756 -11.20 49.07 18.04
C GLU A 756 -10.41 47.75 18.05
N LYS A 757 -10.89 46.72 18.75
CA LYS A 757 -10.30 45.38 18.64
C LYS A 757 -10.49 44.77 17.24
N ILE A 758 -11.61 45.03 16.57
CA ILE A 758 -11.83 44.65 15.16
C ILE A 758 -10.77 45.32 14.27
N LYS A 759 -10.67 46.66 14.31
CA LYS A 759 -9.66 47.43 13.56
C LYS A 759 -8.25 46.91 13.82
N ALA A 760 -7.88 46.73 15.08
CA ALA A 760 -6.57 46.22 15.49
C ALA A 760 -6.30 44.82 14.94
N PHE A 761 -7.27 43.89 15.03
CA PHE A 761 -7.09 42.52 14.51
C PHE A 761 -6.90 42.50 12.99
N VAL A 762 -7.75 43.21 12.25
CA VAL A 762 -7.65 43.25 10.78
C VAL A 762 -6.33 43.88 10.37
N LYS A 763 -5.93 45.01 11.00
CA LYS A 763 -4.65 45.66 10.74
C LYS A 763 -3.48 44.71 11.00
N THR A 764 -3.38 44.11 12.19
CA THR A 764 -2.29 43.17 12.51
C THR A 764 -2.25 42.03 11.50
N ALA A 765 -3.37 41.34 11.27
CA ALA A 765 -3.45 40.20 10.37
C ALA A 765 -3.09 40.53 8.91
N LYS A 766 -3.46 41.72 8.40
CA LYS A 766 -3.09 42.18 7.05
C LYS A 766 -1.63 42.60 6.94
N THR A 767 -1.03 43.12 8.02
CA THR A 767 0.39 43.53 8.05
C THR A 767 1.37 42.42 8.41
N THR A 768 0.90 41.26 8.91
CA THR A 768 1.74 40.08 9.15
C THR A 768 2.23 39.49 7.82
N ALA A 769 3.36 40.00 7.33
CA ALA A 769 4.06 39.43 6.19
C ALA A 769 4.84 38.18 6.60
N TYR A 770 4.83 37.13 5.78
CA TYR A 770 5.71 35.97 5.93
C TYR A 770 7.17 36.37 5.69
N SER A 771 7.82 36.86 6.75
CA SER A 771 9.25 37.13 6.82
C SER A 771 10.02 35.82 6.95
N SER A 772 10.32 35.24 5.80
CA SER A 772 11.23 34.09 5.68
C SER A 772 12.62 34.51 6.20
N TYR A 773 12.97 34.09 7.43
CA TYR A 773 14.29 34.27 8.06
C TYR A 773 14.89 35.70 8.05
N HIS A 774 14.57 36.51 9.06
CA HIS A 774 15.53 37.41 9.73
C HIS A 774 14.87 38.14 10.91
N TRP A 775 14.89 37.55 12.11
CA TRP A 775 14.65 38.32 13.35
C TRP A 775 15.43 37.76 14.55
N PHE A 776 16.74 38.01 14.52
CA PHE A 776 17.67 37.76 15.63
C PHE A 776 18.75 38.86 15.67
N SER A 777 18.33 40.14 15.71
CA SER A 777 19.27 41.27 15.86
C SER A 777 18.73 42.54 16.55
N SER A 778 17.46 42.60 16.98
CA SER A 778 16.85 43.87 17.42
C SER A 778 16.31 43.93 18.85
N PHE A 779 16.58 42.92 19.70
CA PHE A 779 16.12 42.91 21.11
C PHE A 779 17.22 43.15 22.16
N PHE A 780 18.45 43.46 21.73
CA PHE A 780 19.60 43.67 22.63
C PHE A 780 20.20 45.09 22.57
N LEU A 781 19.37 46.10 22.21
CA LEU A 781 19.82 47.49 22.08
C LEU A 781 18.88 48.54 22.71
N PHE A 782 18.08 48.17 23.71
CA PHE A 782 17.32 49.13 24.53
C PHE A 782 17.12 48.65 25.98
N SER A 783 18.22 48.47 26.71
CA SER A 783 18.19 48.63 28.17
C SER A 783 19.49 49.32 28.60
N VAL A 784 19.38 50.63 28.76
CA VAL A 784 20.47 51.59 28.94
C VAL A 784 20.70 51.83 30.44
N ILE A 785 21.95 51.67 30.87
CA ILE A 785 22.65 52.46 31.90
C ILE A 785 21.92 52.70 33.24
N PHE A 786 22.33 51.98 34.29
CA PHE A 786 22.54 52.45 35.67
C PHE A 786 23.52 51.45 36.34
N HIS A 787 24.76 51.83 36.69
CA HIS A 787 25.25 51.98 38.09
C HIS A 787 24.88 50.79 39.03
N PHE A 788 25.79 50.11 39.76
CA PHE A 788 27.10 50.54 40.31
C PHE A 788 27.99 49.34 40.75
N THR A 789 29.30 49.57 40.90
CA THR A 789 30.31 48.88 41.76
C THR A 789 30.68 47.39 41.62
N PHE A 790 31.98 47.18 41.32
CA PHE A 790 32.98 46.27 41.94
C PHE A 790 32.57 45.65 43.31
N SER A 791 32.99 44.45 43.74
CA SER A 791 33.89 43.39 43.22
C SER A 791 33.65 42.09 44.04
N GLU A 792 34.27 40.91 43.92
CA GLU A 792 35.47 40.34 43.24
C GLU A 792 35.09 38.95 42.60
N PHE A 793 35.92 38.09 41.98
CA PHE A 793 37.38 38.01 41.69
C PHE A 793 37.65 37.21 40.37
N SER A 794 38.94 36.95 40.11
CA SER A 794 39.62 36.08 39.12
C SER A 794 39.16 34.61 38.97
N LEU A 795 39.48 33.81 37.93
CA LEU A 795 40.16 33.88 36.59
C LEU A 795 39.84 32.49 35.91
N GLU A 796 39.90 32.20 34.60
CA GLU A 796 40.91 32.42 33.54
C GLU A 796 40.33 32.33 32.10
N PHE A 797 40.91 33.10 31.16
CA PHE A 797 41.11 32.91 29.70
C PHE A 797 39.96 32.39 28.78
N SER A 798 39.47 33.09 27.74
CA SER A 798 40.12 33.86 26.63
C SER A 798 40.96 32.96 25.70
N SER A 799 41.05 33.07 24.36
CA SER A 799 40.63 34.01 23.30
C SER A 799 40.60 33.23 21.95
N VAL A 800 40.17 33.68 20.75
CA VAL A 800 39.38 34.81 20.19
C VAL A 800 38.97 34.41 18.74
N PHE A 801 38.11 35.17 18.03
CA PHE A 801 37.72 34.92 16.62
C PHE A 801 37.80 36.24 15.80
N THR A 802 38.65 36.30 14.76
CA THR A 802 38.84 37.44 13.82
C THR A 802 39.84 37.00 12.72
N THR A 803 39.85 37.38 11.44
CA THR A 803 38.98 38.17 10.52
C THR A 803 39.35 37.75 9.07
N VAL A 804 38.58 38.14 8.04
CA VAL A 804 39.05 38.78 6.77
C VAL A 804 38.09 38.50 5.60
N THR A 805 37.76 39.57 4.88
CA THR A 805 36.97 39.62 3.64
C THR A 805 37.79 40.23 2.49
N SER A 806 37.29 40.12 1.25
CA SER A 806 37.59 40.93 0.03
C SER A 806 38.70 40.47 -0.97
N ALA A 807 38.61 41.06 -2.18
CA ALA A 807 39.39 40.87 -3.44
C ALA A 807 39.14 39.54 -4.21
N GLN A 808 38.51 39.52 -5.41
CA GLN A 808 38.90 40.02 -6.76
C GLN A 808 39.94 39.14 -7.50
N GLY A 809 39.64 38.74 -8.76
CA GLY A 809 40.53 37.96 -9.67
C GLY A 809 41.38 38.86 -10.58
N PRO A 810 41.81 38.46 -11.81
CA PRO A 810 41.59 37.20 -12.56
C PRO A 810 42.88 36.60 -13.23
N GLY A 811 42.75 35.50 -14.00
CA GLY A 811 43.57 35.29 -15.22
C GLY A 811 44.58 34.11 -15.31
N ASN A 812 44.43 33.31 -16.38
CA ASN A 812 45.44 32.57 -17.18
C ASN A 812 46.55 31.67 -16.56
N GLY A 813 46.48 30.38 -16.88
CA GLY A 813 47.26 29.86 -18.02
C GLY A 813 48.54 29.00 -17.80
N ILE A 814 48.44 27.73 -18.24
CA ILE A 814 49.47 26.89 -18.91
C ILE A 814 50.44 26.00 -18.05
N CYS A 815 50.31 24.69 -18.33
CA CYS A 815 51.25 23.54 -18.26
C CYS A 815 52.38 23.42 -17.22
N GLY A 816 52.41 22.27 -16.53
CA GLY A 816 53.63 21.73 -15.91
C GLY A 816 53.44 20.45 -15.07
N ASN A 817 53.48 19.27 -15.72
CA ASN A 817 53.80 17.95 -15.15
C ASN A 817 53.21 17.52 -13.78
N LEU A 818 52.20 16.61 -13.82
CA LEU A 818 51.93 15.68 -12.71
C LEU A 818 52.27 14.24 -13.12
N HIS A 819 53.44 13.76 -12.70
CA HIS A 819 53.66 12.35 -12.37
C HIS A 819 53.79 12.24 -10.85
N HIS A 820 53.21 11.20 -10.26
CA HIS A 820 53.08 11.00 -8.80
C HIS A 820 52.31 12.08 -8.02
N ILE A 821 51.01 11.85 -7.81
CA ILE A 821 50.39 11.78 -6.47
C ILE A 821 49.12 10.93 -6.62
N LYS A 822 49.25 9.62 -6.35
CA LYS A 822 48.12 8.70 -6.12
C LYS A 822 48.02 8.42 -4.61
N SER A 823 48.12 9.49 -3.80
CA SER A 823 48.03 9.45 -2.34
C SER A 823 47.77 10.85 -1.80
N ILE A 824 46.50 11.27 -1.74
CA ILE A 824 45.95 12.30 -0.84
C ILE A 824 44.41 12.20 -0.71
N SER A 825 43.76 11.10 -1.14
CA SER A 825 42.40 10.77 -0.68
C SER A 825 42.37 10.02 0.67
N ASN A 826 43.54 9.72 1.26
CA ASN A 826 43.68 8.99 2.53
C ASN A 826 43.87 9.88 3.77
N ILE A 827 43.91 11.21 3.63
CA ILE A 827 44.15 12.14 4.77
C ILE A 827 42.95 13.07 5.04
N LEU A 828 42.02 13.21 4.10
CA LEU A 828 40.68 13.80 4.34
C LEU A 828 39.55 12.75 4.46
N GLY A 829 39.90 11.47 4.51
CA GLY A 829 39.01 10.36 4.89
C GLY A 829 39.26 9.79 6.29
N PHE A 830 40.21 10.35 7.06
CA PHE A 830 40.73 9.75 8.29
C PHE A 830 40.40 10.50 9.60
N LEU A 831 39.59 11.57 9.54
CA LEU A 831 39.16 12.34 10.72
C LEU A 831 37.63 12.31 10.97
N THR A 832 36.89 11.46 10.28
CA THR A 832 35.44 11.27 10.45
C THR A 832 35.00 9.81 10.61
N ILE A 833 35.89 8.93 11.10
CA ILE A 833 35.57 7.52 11.42
C ILE A 833 35.83 7.13 12.90
N GLU A 834 35.90 8.09 13.83
CA GLU A 834 35.98 7.83 15.29
C GLU A 834 34.92 8.55 16.14
N ALA A 835 33.68 8.63 15.66
CA ALA A 835 32.52 9.01 16.50
C ALA A 835 31.25 8.15 16.30
N MET A 836 31.33 7.04 15.55
CA MET A 836 30.25 6.05 15.49
C MET A 836 30.37 5.08 16.66
N GLY A 837 29.56 5.28 17.70
CA GLY A 837 29.56 4.45 18.91
C GLY A 837 29.39 2.95 18.62
N LYS A 838 30.47 2.19 18.78
CA LYS A 838 30.51 0.72 18.65
C LYS A 838 29.75 0.05 19.81
N ALA A 839 28.68 -0.68 19.50
CA ALA A 839 27.73 -1.17 20.50
C ALA A 839 28.34 -2.15 21.53
N PHE A 840 29.36 -2.93 21.14
CA PHE A 840 29.96 -3.96 21.99
C PHE A 840 31.31 -3.55 22.62
N ARG A 841 31.67 -2.26 22.68
CA ARG A 841 32.98 -1.76 23.19
C ARG A 841 33.37 -2.23 24.61
N LYS A 842 32.44 -2.73 25.42
CA LYS A 842 32.69 -3.31 26.76
C LYS A 842 32.30 -4.80 26.87
N ILE A 843 32.14 -5.49 25.75
CA ILE A 843 31.63 -6.87 25.70
C ILE A 843 32.69 -7.80 25.09
N ASN A 844 33.19 -8.69 25.94
CA ASN A 844 34.07 -9.79 25.56
C ASN A 844 33.28 -11.10 25.64
N VAL A 845 33.32 -11.90 24.57
CA VAL A 845 32.49 -13.09 24.34
C VAL A 845 33.35 -14.35 24.22
N SER A 846 32.89 -15.42 24.87
CA SER A 846 33.34 -16.80 24.59
C SER A 846 32.16 -17.70 24.29
N LEU A 847 32.42 -18.89 23.74
CA LEU A 847 31.40 -19.89 23.37
C LEU A 847 31.45 -21.12 24.28
N ALA A 848 30.30 -21.77 24.48
CA ALA A 848 30.19 -23.09 25.09
C ALA A 848 29.22 -24.00 24.34
N GLY A 849 29.71 -25.19 23.95
CA GLY A 849 29.01 -26.12 23.06
C GLY A 849 29.39 -25.94 21.60
N ASP A 850 28.95 -26.89 20.77
CA ASP A 850 29.20 -26.86 19.33
C ASP A 850 28.27 -25.87 18.61
N PHE A 851 28.87 -24.92 17.89
CA PHE A 851 28.19 -23.96 17.01
C PHE A 851 28.53 -24.20 15.52
N GLY A 852 29.34 -25.21 15.20
CA GLY A 852 29.83 -25.49 13.85
C GLY A 852 30.40 -24.24 13.16
N PRO A 853 30.14 -24.02 11.86
CA PRO A 853 30.64 -22.84 11.13
C PRO A 853 30.01 -21.52 11.58
N MET A 854 29.04 -21.52 12.50
CA MET A 854 28.52 -20.28 13.10
C MET A 854 29.51 -19.67 14.11
N ALA A 855 30.44 -20.46 14.67
CA ALA A 855 31.43 -19.96 15.63
C ALA A 855 32.29 -18.82 15.06
N ASP A 856 32.75 -18.95 13.81
CA ASP A 856 33.57 -17.94 13.13
C ASP A 856 32.75 -16.70 12.75
N LYS A 857 31.47 -16.87 12.42
CA LYS A 857 30.54 -15.74 12.19
C LYS A 857 30.29 -14.96 13.48
N ILE A 858 30.08 -15.65 14.61
CA ILE A 858 29.92 -15.02 15.92
C ILE A 858 31.16 -14.20 16.29
N LYS A 859 32.36 -14.73 16.07
CA LYS A 859 33.62 -13.98 16.22
C LYS A 859 33.60 -12.70 15.40
N GLN A 860 33.38 -12.81 14.08
CA GLN A 860 33.37 -11.67 13.16
C GLN A 860 32.33 -10.60 13.56
N TRP A 861 31.13 -11.00 13.99
CA TRP A 861 30.07 -10.07 14.40
C TRP A 861 30.42 -9.30 15.68
N VAL A 862 31.01 -9.97 16.66
CA VAL A 862 31.43 -9.34 17.93
C VAL A 862 32.57 -8.35 17.67
N GLU A 863 33.59 -8.76 16.91
CA GLU A 863 34.76 -7.94 16.60
C GLU A 863 34.40 -6.72 15.73
N ALA A 864 33.60 -6.90 14.68
CA ALA A 864 33.13 -5.81 13.81
C ALA A 864 32.33 -4.73 14.58
N ASN A 865 31.65 -5.12 15.66
CA ASN A 865 30.86 -4.22 16.51
C ASN A 865 31.62 -3.75 17.77
N GLY A 866 32.94 -3.97 17.81
CA GLY A 866 33.87 -3.43 18.80
C GLY A 866 34.01 -4.22 20.10
N GLY A 867 33.43 -5.42 20.18
CA GLY A 867 33.70 -6.37 21.26
C GLY A 867 34.96 -7.21 20.99
N LYS A 868 35.32 -8.08 21.94
CA LYS A 868 36.39 -9.08 21.75
C LYS A 868 35.84 -10.49 21.79
N PHE A 869 36.48 -11.42 21.08
CA PHE A 869 36.09 -12.82 21.07
C PHE A 869 37.27 -13.71 21.48
N SER A 870 37.04 -14.60 22.44
CA SER A 870 38.01 -15.60 22.90
C SER A 870 37.45 -17.01 22.75
N LYS A 871 38.16 -17.87 22.01
CA LYS A 871 37.74 -19.26 21.71
C LYS A 871 37.65 -20.14 22.96
N GLN A 872 38.38 -19.79 24.01
CA GLN A 872 38.27 -20.37 25.35
C GLN A 872 37.81 -19.30 26.35
N LEU A 873 37.24 -19.73 27.48
CA LEU A 873 36.76 -18.83 28.52
C LEU A 873 37.90 -18.34 29.41
N GLU A 874 38.24 -17.07 29.27
CA GLU A 874 39.20 -16.35 30.10
C GLU A 874 38.50 -15.75 31.33
N LYS A 875 39.00 -16.02 32.54
CA LYS A 875 38.25 -15.76 33.79
C LYS A 875 38.00 -14.28 34.07
N ASP A 876 38.97 -13.42 33.77
CA ASP A 876 38.98 -12.02 34.22
C ASP A 876 38.62 -11.02 33.10
N THR A 877 38.57 -11.50 31.85
CA THR A 877 38.24 -10.70 30.67
C THR A 877 36.85 -11.03 30.09
N THR A 878 36.38 -12.28 30.20
CA THR A 878 35.12 -12.71 29.57
C THR A 878 33.90 -12.12 30.28
N THR A 879 33.11 -11.33 29.57
CA THR A 879 31.88 -10.73 30.11
C THR A 879 30.64 -11.59 29.87
N HIS A 880 30.59 -12.27 28.72
CA HIS A 880 29.45 -13.03 28.24
C HIS A 880 29.91 -14.40 27.71
N LEU A 881 29.31 -15.47 28.20
CA LEU A 881 29.46 -16.81 27.64
C LEU A 881 28.19 -17.14 26.85
N ILE A 882 28.28 -17.20 25.53
CA ILE A 882 27.18 -17.65 24.67
C ILE A 882 27.21 -19.17 24.67
N ALA A 883 26.19 -19.80 25.24
CA ALA A 883 26.11 -21.25 25.38
C ALA A 883 24.98 -21.85 24.55
N THR A 884 25.20 -23.01 23.93
CA THR A 884 24.11 -23.78 23.31
C THR A 884 23.18 -24.38 24.35
N LYS A 885 21.95 -24.70 23.94
CA LYS A 885 20.96 -25.39 24.78
C LYS A 885 21.46 -26.74 25.30
N ASN A 886 22.27 -27.43 24.52
CA ASN A 886 22.86 -28.72 24.90
C ASN A 886 23.95 -28.52 25.96
N ALA A 887 24.91 -27.64 25.69
CA ALA A 887 26.03 -27.33 26.60
C ALA A 887 25.57 -26.78 27.96
N PHE A 888 24.55 -25.92 27.98
CA PHE A 888 24.00 -25.43 29.24
C PHE A 888 23.26 -26.51 30.04
N ARG A 889 22.56 -27.42 29.36
CA ARG A 889 21.83 -28.54 29.99
C ARG A 889 22.77 -29.62 30.53
N LYS A 890 23.74 -30.05 29.72
CA LYS A 890 24.82 -30.96 30.12
C LYS A 890 25.77 -30.34 31.14
N CYS A 891 25.70 -29.02 31.29
CA CYS A 891 26.54 -28.24 32.20
C CYS A 891 28.02 -28.46 31.86
N ASP A 892 28.38 -28.22 30.60
CA ASP A 892 29.74 -28.37 30.06
C ASP A 892 30.79 -27.60 30.89
N ALA A 893 32.06 -28.00 30.82
CA ALA A 893 33.14 -27.44 31.62
C ALA A 893 33.21 -25.89 31.58
N ALA A 894 33.07 -25.29 30.40
CA ALA A 894 33.02 -23.84 30.24
C ALA A 894 31.81 -23.19 30.95
N VAL A 895 30.64 -23.84 30.95
CA VAL A 895 29.43 -23.39 31.66
C VAL A 895 29.61 -23.51 33.18
N GLN A 896 30.27 -24.57 33.66
CA GLN A 896 30.61 -24.73 35.09
C GLN A 896 31.59 -23.65 35.56
N GLN A 897 32.62 -23.38 34.76
CA GLN A 897 33.62 -22.35 35.04
C GLN A 897 32.98 -20.95 35.03
N ALA A 898 32.14 -20.66 34.05
CA ALA A 898 31.38 -19.40 33.96
C ALA A 898 30.49 -19.14 35.18
N ARG A 899 29.81 -20.17 35.71
CA ARG A 899 28.96 -20.06 36.90
C ARG A 899 29.74 -19.70 38.17
N LYS A 900 31.06 -19.95 38.22
CA LYS A 900 31.93 -19.60 39.35
C LYS A 900 32.49 -18.17 39.28
N ILE A 901 32.34 -17.48 38.15
CA ILE A 901 32.90 -16.14 37.93
C ILE A 901 31.83 -15.08 38.22
N ARG A 902 32.11 -14.20 39.17
CA ARG A 902 31.15 -13.19 39.63
C ARG A 902 30.96 -12.10 38.58
N GLY A 903 29.75 -11.99 38.04
CA GLY A 903 29.33 -10.95 37.10
C GLY A 903 29.15 -11.44 35.67
N LEU A 904 29.87 -12.48 35.25
CA LEU A 904 29.84 -13.06 33.91
C LEU A 904 28.44 -13.60 33.55
N LYS A 905 27.95 -13.26 32.35
CA LYS A 905 26.60 -13.59 31.88
C LYS A 905 26.61 -14.81 30.97
N VAL A 906 26.05 -15.93 31.43
CA VAL A 906 25.79 -17.10 30.57
C VAL A 906 24.47 -16.88 29.83
N VAL A 907 24.56 -16.56 28.53
CA VAL A 907 23.44 -16.13 27.68
C VAL A 907 23.24 -17.08 26.50
N LYS A 908 22.06 -17.00 25.87
CA LYS A 908 21.79 -17.68 24.59
C LYS A 908 22.29 -16.84 23.40
N LEU A 909 22.37 -17.43 22.21
CA LEU A 909 22.87 -16.79 20.99
C LEU A 909 21.95 -15.65 20.51
N GLU A 910 20.65 -15.81 20.67
CA GLU A 910 19.61 -14.85 20.25
C GLU A 910 19.82 -13.45 20.86
N TRP A 911 20.50 -13.35 22.01
CA TRP A 911 20.87 -12.07 22.61
C TRP A 911 21.85 -11.27 21.75
N LEU A 912 22.83 -11.93 21.14
CA LEU A 912 23.82 -11.30 20.28
C LEU A 912 23.14 -10.83 18.99
N GLU A 913 22.31 -11.68 18.39
CA GLU A 913 21.54 -11.40 17.17
C GLU A 913 20.57 -10.22 17.36
N ASP A 914 19.75 -10.23 18.41
CA ASP A 914 18.82 -9.14 18.72
C ASP A 914 19.56 -7.83 19.13
N SER A 915 20.80 -7.94 19.62
CA SER A 915 21.66 -6.79 19.93
C SER A 915 22.30 -6.17 18.69
N LEU A 916 22.69 -6.99 17.70
CA LEU A 916 23.20 -6.54 16.41
C LEU A 916 22.11 -5.81 15.59
N LEU A 917 20.85 -6.25 15.70
CA LEU A 917 19.69 -5.63 15.05
C LEU A 917 19.14 -4.39 15.80
N SER A 918 19.80 -3.95 16.87
CA SER A 918 19.34 -2.86 17.74
C SER A 918 19.65 -1.47 17.16
N LYS A 919 18.62 -0.78 16.64
CA LYS A 919 18.73 0.59 16.08
C LYS A 919 19.38 1.64 17.01
N ASN A 920 19.40 1.40 18.32
CA ASN A 920 19.81 2.39 19.34
C ASN A 920 21.31 2.36 19.67
N LYS A 921 22.16 1.68 18.86
CA LYS A 921 23.62 1.55 19.04
C LYS A 921 24.04 1.07 20.45
N ARG A 922 23.18 0.31 21.13
CA ARG A 922 23.41 -0.31 22.44
C ARG A 922 22.91 -1.76 22.44
N PRO A 923 23.59 -2.68 23.17
CA PRO A 923 23.14 -4.07 23.34
C PRO A 923 21.74 -4.14 23.96
N LYS A 924 21.00 -5.21 23.66
CA LYS A 924 19.74 -5.52 24.35
C LYS A 924 20.05 -6.00 25.77
N SER A 925 19.10 -5.79 26.70
CA SER A 925 19.26 -6.33 28.06
C SER A 925 19.29 -7.86 28.05
N GLU A 926 20.29 -8.42 28.70
CA GLU A 926 20.54 -9.86 28.85
C GLU A 926 19.43 -10.56 29.65
N LYS A 927 18.61 -9.80 30.42
CA LYS A 927 17.66 -10.27 31.45
C LYS A 927 16.70 -11.39 31.02
N HIS A 928 16.41 -11.48 29.72
CA HIS A 928 15.53 -12.48 29.09
C HIS A 928 16.25 -13.63 28.37
N TYR A 929 17.58 -13.50 28.20
CA TYR A 929 18.45 -14.44 27.48
C TYR A 929 19.42 -15.17 28.42
N LEU A 930 19.45 -14.85 29.72
CA LEU A 930 20.26 -15.55 30.71
C LEU A 930 19.77 -16.99 30.92
N TRP A 931 20.65 -17.97 30.68
CA TRP A 931 20.33 -19.39 30.79
C TRP A 931 19.92 -19.84 32.20
N HIS A 932 20.44 -19.21 33.25
CA HIS A 932 20.16 -19.60 34.65
C HIS A 932 18.74 -19.24 35.14
N LYS A 933 17.89 -18.63 34.30
CA LYS A 933 16.43 -18.58 34.53
C LYS A 933 15.69 -19.83 34.01
N ALA A 934 16.39 -20.81 33.43
CA ALA A 934 15.80 -22.05 32.95
C ALA A 934 15.89 -23.20 33.99
N ARG A 935 14.96 -23.21 34.95
CA ARG A 935 14.50 -24.45 35.63
C ARG A 935 12.98 -24.53 35.51
N GLY A 936 12.48 -25.57 34.84
CA GLY A 936 11.05 -25.80 34.60
C GLY A 936 10.59 -25.55 33.15
N THR A 937 10.70 -26.56 32.28
CA THR A 937 10.04 -26.64 30.96
C THR A 937 8.63 -27.27 31.11
N SER A 938 7.62 -27.07 30.26
CA SER A 938 7.63 -27.03 28.79
C SER A 938 6.39 -26.31 28.18
N LYS A 939 6.18 -26.43 26.85
CA LYS A 939 5.04 -25.92 26.04
C LYS A 939 4.92 -24.39 25.85
N ARG A 940 5.99 -23.74 25.36
CA ARG A 940 5.93 -22.44 24.64
C ARG A 940 7.10 -22.35 23.66
N ASP A 941 6.86 -22.57 22.36
CA ASP A 941 7.72 -22.10 21.25
C ASP A 941 7.05 -22.18 19.85
N THR A 942 5.72 -22.36 19.76
CA THR A 942 4.93 -22.26 18.51
C THR A 942 3.99 -21.06 18.51
N ALA A 943 4.52 -19.87 18.82
CA ALA A 943 3.79 -18.59 18.65
C ALA A 943 4.74 -17.38 18.66
N LYS A 944 5.36 -17.05 17.51
CA LYS A 944 5.96 -15.71 17.30
C LYS A 944 6.02 -15.24 15.84
N LYS A 945 4.95 -15.53 15.08
CA LYS A 945 4.54 -14.73 13.91
C LYS A 945 3.26 -13.96 14.26
N THR A 946 3.36 -13.01 15.18
CA THR A 946 2.37 -11.94 15.44
C THR A 946 2.97 -10.93 16.43
N ASN A 947 3.07 -9.66 16.03
CA ASN A 947 3.10 -8.55 16.99
C ASN A 947 1.65 -8.25 17.43
N LEU A 948 1.52 -7.53 18.56
CA LEU A 948 0.26 -7.11 19.19
C LEU A 948 -0.63 -8.24 19.76
N THR A 949 -0.34 -8.65 20.99
CA THR A 949 -1.34 -8.81 22.07
C THR A 949 -0.64 -9.03 23.42
N LYS A 950 -1.03 -8.29 24.47
CA LYS A 950 -0.64 -8.61 25.86
C LYS A 950 -1.36 -9.90 26.27
N SER A 951 -0.67 -10.88 26.86
CA SER A 951 -1.32 -12.09 27.39
C SER A 951 -1.96 -11.85 28.77
N VAL A 952 -3.03 -11.05 28.81
CA VAL A 952 -4.39 -11.45 29.21
C VAL A 952 -4.65 -12.36 30.45
N ASP A 953 -3.78 -13.28 30.87
CA ASP A 953 -4.00 -14.14 32.05
C ASP A 953 -3.73 -13.46 33.42
N ALA A 954 -3.39 -12.16 33.42
CA ALA A 954 -2.97 -11.43 34.62
C ALA A 954 -4.09 -10.71 35.40
N VAL A 955 -5.31 -10.59 34.85
CA VAL A 955 -6.40 -9.82 35.50
C VAL A 955 -6.76 -10.36 36.89
N GLY A 956 -6.60 -11.67 37.11
CA GLY A 956 -6.82 -12.31 38.41
C GLY A 956 -5.64 -12.29 39.39
N LYS A 957 -4.55 -11.57 39.11
CA LYS A 957 -3.40 -11.43 40.04
C LYS A 957 -3.01 -9.98 40.34
N ASP A 958 -3.20 -9.07 39.38
CA ASP A 958 -2.88 -7.65 39.56
C ASP A 958 -4.17 -6.80 39.66
N GLY A 959 -4.80 -6.83 40.84
CA GLY A 959 -5.70 -5.77 41.31
C GLY A 959 -7.09 -5.67 40.69
N HIS A 960 -7.71 -6.77 40.23
CA HIS A 960 -9.11 -6.78 39.77
C HIS A 960 -9.86 -8.01 40.30
N HIS A 961 -11.18 -7.89 40.49
CA HIS A 961 -12.08 -8.99 40.86
C HIS A 961 -13.22 -9.12 39.83
N ILE A 962 -13.87 -10.29 39.76
CA ILE A 962 -15.03 -10.48 38.87
C ILE A 962 -16.20 -9.71 39.48
N PHE A 963 -16.76 -8.77 38.73
CA PHE A 963 -17.86 -7.93 39.17
C PHE A 963 -19.07 -8.77 39.55
N THR A 964 -19.70 -8.39 40.66
CA THR A 964 -20.94 -8.97 41.16
C THR A 964 -21.90 -7.81 41.40
N ASP A 965 -23.07 -7.85 40.79
CA ASP A 965 -24.05 -6.76 40.98
C ASP A 965 -24.73 -6.81 42.36
N SER A 966 -25.55 -5.79 42.63
CA SER A 966 -26.35 -5.69 43.86
C SER A 966 -27.39 -6.82 44.02
N GLY A 967 -27.70 -7.56 42.95
CA GLY A 967 -28.52 -8.77 42.98
C GLY A 967 -27.73 -10.04 43.29
N GLY A 968 -26.43 -9.94 43.55
CA GLY A 968 -25.54 -11.08 43.78
C GLY A 968 -25.15 -11.84 42.51
N PHE A 969 -25.50 -11.33 41.32
CA PHE A 969 -25.15 -12.00 40.07
C PHE A 969 -23.68 -11.72 39.72
N ARG A 970 -22.88 -12.78 39.75
CA ARG A 970 -21.45 -12.74 39.39
C ARG A 970 -21.29 -12.84 37.87
N TYR A 971 -20.61 -11.87 37.26
CA TYR A 971 -20.45 -11.77 35.80
C TYR A 971 -19.35 -12.70 35.25
N LEU A 972 -19.54 -14.00 35.46
CA LEU A 972 -18.75 -15.11 34.94
C LEU A 972 -19.65 -16.03 34.12
N VAL A 973 -19.69 -15.83 32.81
CA VAL A 973 -20.66 -16.46 31.90
C VAL A 973 -19.97 -17.50 31.02
N THR A 974 -20.52 -18.71 30.93
CA THR A 974 -20.06 -19.74 29.99
C THR A 974 -21.06 -19.89 28.85
N LEU A 975 -20.59 -19.82 27.61
CA LEU A 975 -21.35 -20.11 26.40
C LEU A 975 -20.75 -21.36 25.74
N VAL A 976 -21.58 -22.34 25.38
CA VAL A 976 -21.13 -23.59 24.75
C VAL A 976 -21.86 -23.89 23.45
N ARG A 977 -21.18 -24.56 22.51
CA ARG A 977 -21.78 -25.14 21.31
C ARG A 977 -21.21 -26.56 21.11
N PRO A 978 -22.03 -27.62 21.14
CA PRO A 978 -21.58 -28.95 20.76
C PRO A 978 -21.32 -28.98 19.24
N LEU A 979 -20.32 -29.75 18.81
CA LEU A 979 -20.09 -30.07 17.40
C LEU A 979 -20.77 -31.40 17.05
N GLU A 980 -20.95 -31.69 15.75
CA GLU A 980 -21.79 -32.81 15.25
C GLU A 980 -21.38 -34.20 15.76
N ASP A 981 -20.11 -34.40 16.12
CA ASP A 981 -19.61 -35.66 16.67
C ASP A 981 -19.91 -35.90 18.16
N GLY A 982 -20.57 -34.93 18.82
CA GLY A 982 -20.95 -34.96 20.24
C GLY A 982 -19.79 -34.95 21.24
N ARG A 983 -18.53 -35.10 20.78
CA ARG A 983 -17.34 -35.29 21.61
C ARG A 983 -16.56 -34.01 21.83
N PHE A 984 -16.64 -33.06 20.91
CA PHE A 984 -16.05 -31.73 21.10
C PHE A 984 -17.10 -30.64 21.36
N LYS A 985 -16.81 -29.79 22.34
CA LYS A 985 -17.58 -28.58 22.64
C LYS A 985 -16.71 -27.34 22.38
N GLU A 986 -17.21 -26.41 21.60
CA GLU A 986 -16.68 -25.05 21.60
C GLU A 986 -17.19 -24.31 22.84
N LYS A 987 -16.32 -23.56 23.51
CA LYS A 987 -16.66 -22.83 24.73
C LYS A 987 -16.09 -21.42 24.69
N HIS A 988 -16.91 -20.45 25.10
CA HIS A 988 -16.50 -19.08 25.39
C HIS A 988 -16.81 -18.79 26.87
N THR A 989 -15.86 -18.26 27.63
CA THR A 989 -16.06 -17.78 29.00
C THR A 989 -15.88 -16.27 29.01
N LEU A 990 -16.99 -15.57 29.24
CA LEU A 990 -17.10 -14.12 29.31
C LEU A 990 -16.98 -13.67 30.76
N GLN A 991 -16.17 -12.65 31.02
CA GLN A 991 -15.85 -12.17 32.37
C GLN A 991 -15.93 -10.64 32.39
N LEU A 992 -16.75 -10.07 33.27
CA LEU A 992 -16.71 -8.64 33.59
C LEU A 992 -15.95 -8.47 34.90
N TYR A 993 -14.97 -7.58 34.90
CA TYR A 993 -14.10 -7.29 36.04
C TYR A 993 -14.30 -5.86 36.53
N GLU A 994 -14.12 -5.65 37.83
CA GLU A 994 -13.94 -4.34 38.47
C GLU A 994 -12.54 -4.26 39.08
N SER A 995 -11.94 -3.06 39.07
CA SER A 995 -10.62 -2.82 39.66
C SER A 995 -10.71 -2.67 41.19
N ASN A 996 -9.79 -3.34 41.87
CA ASN A 996 -9.60 -3.24 43.32
C ASN A 996 -8.82 -1.98 43.71
N SER A 997 -8.06 -1.38 42.79
CA SER A 997 -7.25 -0.18 43.04
C SER A 997 -7.91 1.11 42.56
N LYS A 998 -8.90 1.02 41.66
CA LYS A 998 -9.75 2.13 41.20
C LYS A 998 -11.21 1.64 41.14
N PRO A 999 -11.97 1.67 42.25
CA PRO A 999 -13.39 1.30 42.26
C PRO A 999 -14.18 2.05 41.17
N HIS A 1000 -15.26 1.45 40.68
CA HIS A 1000 -16.04 1.96 39.54
C HIS A 1000 -15.31 2.02 38.20
N THR A 1001 -14.16 1.34 38.08
CA THR A 1001 -13.51 1.11 36.78
C THR A 1001 -13.50 -0.37 36.43
N TYR A 1002 -13.87 -0.66 35.19
CA TYR A 1002 -14.25 -1.99 34.73
C TYR A 1002 -13.45 -2.45 33.52
N ALA A 1003 -13.48 -3.75 33.26
CA ALA A 1003 -13.00 -4.36 32.03
C ALA A 1003 -13.94 -5.50 31.61
N THR A 1004 -14.01 -5.78 30.31
CA THR A 1004 -14.72 -6.97 29.81
C THR A 1004 -13.80 -7.82 28.98
N PHE A 1005 -13.88 -9.12 29.21
CA PHE A 1005 -12.85 -10.05 28.82
C PHE A 1005 -13.45 -11.40 28.40
N VAL A 1006 -12.85 -12.05 27.40
CA VAL A 1006 -13.30 -13.37 26.91
C VAL A 1006 -12.12 -14.35 26.79
N LYS A 1007 -12.34 -15.58 27.27
CA LYS A 1007 -11.54 -16.77 26.92
C LYS A 1007 -12.36 -17.64 25.97
N TYR A 1008 -11.71 -18.28 25.00
CA TYR A 1008 -12.39 -19.21 24.09
C TYR A 1008 -11.54 -20.43 23.76
N THR A 1009 -12.23 -21.54 23.49
CA THR A 1009 -11.66 -22.83 23.11
C THR A 1009 -12.49 -23.46 21.99
N ARG A 1010 -11.82 -23.80 20.89
CA ARG A 1010 -12.30 -24.55 19.73
C ARG A 1010 -11.33 -25.72 19.50
N VAL A 1011 -11.74 -26.73 18.72
CA VAL A 1011 -10.87 -27.87 18.34
C VAL A 1011 -9.51 -27.33 17.84
N GLY A 1012 -8.43 -27.75 18.50
CA GLY A 1012 -7.05 -27.34 18.18
C GLY A 1012 -6.64 -25.89 18.49
N ARG A 1013 -7.54 -25.00 18.96
CA ARG A 1013 -7.23 -23.59 19.25
C ARG A 1013 -7.87 -23.07 20.54
N ALA A 1014 -7.03 -22.59 21.45
CA ALA A 1014 -7.44 -21.82 22.62
C ALA A 1014 -6.89 -20.39 22.53
N GLY A 1015 -7.69 -19.39 22.93
CA GLY A 1015 -7.32 -17.99 22.84
C GLY A 1015 -8.13 -17.11 23.79
N SER A 1016 -7.79 -15.83 23.85
CA SER A 1016 -8.45 -14.89 24.75
C SER A 1016 -8.16 -13.44 24.39
N ALA A 1017 -9.11 -12.53 24.71
CA ALA A 1017 -9.05 -11.12 24.31
C ALA A 1017 -9.86 -10.21 25.25
N PHE A 1018 -9.46 -8.94 25.37
CA PHE A 1018 -10.31 -7.90 25.96
C PHE A 1018 -11.34 -7.42 24.94
N LEU A 1019 -12.59 -7.25 25.39
CA LEU A 1019 -13.70 -6.65 24.66
C LEU A 1019 -13.98 -5.21 25.13
N ALA A 1020 -13.55 -4.88 26.34
CA ALA A 1020 -13.36 -3.52 26.84
C ALA A 1020 -12.07 -3.51 27.68
N LEU A 1021 -11.23 -2.49 27.50
CA LEU A 1021 -9.94 -2.39 28.17
C LEU A 1021 -10.11 -2.11 29.68
N THR A 1022 -9.05 -2.34 30.46
CA THR A 1022 -8.94 -1.86 31.84
C THR A 1022 -9.15 -0.35 31.90
N GLU A 1023 -9.79 0.13 32.97
CA GLU A 1023 -10.19 1.53 33.18
C GLU A 1023 -11.42 2.01 32.38
N SER A 1024 -12.28 1.10 31.89
CA SER A 1024 -13.57 1.46 31.24
C SER A 1024 -14.66 1.83 32.25
N THR A 1025 -15.65 2.63 31.85
CA THR A 1025 -16.90 2.80 32.66
C THR A 1025 -17.74 1.53 32.67
N TRP A 1026 -18.69 1.42 33.61
CA TRP A 1026 -19.58 0.26 33.70
C TRP A 1026 -20.38 0.07 32.42
N GLU A 1027 -20.96 1.14 31.88
CA GLU A 1027 -21.77 1.12 30.65
C GLU A 1027 -20.93 0.66 29.46
N THR A 1028 -19.66 1.08 29.40
CA THR A 1028 -18.75 0.71 28.31
C THR A 1028 -18.38 -0.77 28.38
N ALA A 1029 -18.00 -1.25 29.56
CA ALA A 1029 -17.70 -2.66 29.79
C ALA A 1029 -18.94 -3.55 29.54
N PHE A 1030 -20.06 -3.23 30.20
CA PHE A 1030 -21.30 -3.99 30.09
C PHE A 1030 -21.91 -3.96 28.68
N ARG A 1031 -21.79 -2.85 27.93
CA ARG A 1031 -22.19 -2.80 26.51
C ARG A 1031 -21.37 -3.75 25.65
N SER A 1032 -20.04 -3.82 25.84
CA SER A 1032 -19.20 -4.80 25.15
C SER A 1032 -19.55 -6.24 25.55
N PHE A 1033 -19.83 -6.48 26.83
CA PHE A 1033 -20.28 -7.79 27.35
C PHE A 1033 -21.60 -8.23 26.70
N ALA A 1034 -22.63 -7.41 26.78
CA ALA A 1034 -23.96 -7.70 26.24
C ALA A 1034 -23.94 -7.83 24.70
N LYS A 1035 -23.16 -7.00 23.99
CA LYS A 1035 -22.98 -7.12 22.53
C LYS A 1035 -22.35 -8.46 22.15
N PHE A 1036 -21.33 -8.92 22.88
CA PHE A 1036 -20.70 -10.21 22.61
C PHE A 1036 -21.62 -11.38 22.93
N PHE A 1037 -22.36 -11.31 24.05
CA PHE A 1037 -23.38 -12.30 24.40
C PHE A 1037 -24.44 -12.42 23.29
N LYS A 1038 -25.02 -11.30 22.84
CA LYS A 1038 -25.99 -11.29 21.73
C LYS A 1038 -25.41 -11.84 20.43
N ALA A 1039 -24.18 -11.47 20.08
CA ALA A 1039 -23.52 -11.95 18.87
C ALA A 1039 -23.18 -13.46 18.89
N LYS A 1040 -23.17 -14.12 20.06
CA LYS A 1040 -22.92 -15.56 20.19
C LYS A 1040 -24.15 -16.39 20.51
N CYS A 1041 -25.16 -15.82 21.15
CA CYS A 1041 -26.36 -16.52 21.62
C CYS A 1041 -27.66 -16.10 20.94
N GLY A 1042 -27.64 -15.06 20.10
CA GLY A 1042 -28.82 -14.50 19.42
C GLY A 1042 -29.79 -13.73 20.33
N LYS A 1043 -29.55 -13.74 21.64
CA LYS A 1043 -30.43 -13.21 22.70
C LYS A 1043 -29.88 -11.93 23.32
N GLN A 1044 -30.74 -11.04 23.76
CA GLN A 1044 -30.36 -9.95 24.67
C GLN A 1044 -29.91 -10.53 26.01
N TRP A 1045 -29.11 -9.78 26.77
CA TRP A 1045 -28.63 -10.24 28.09
C TRP A 1045 -29.77 -10.47 29.10
N GLN A 1046 -30.84 -9.69 28.99
CA GLN A 1046 -32.06 -9.82 29.78
C GLN A 1046 -32.76 -11.17 29.51
N GLU A 1047 -32.70 -11.66 28.26
CA GLU A 1047 -33.33 -12.89 27.79
C GLU A 1047 -32.49 -14.15 28.09
N ARG A 1048 -31.35 -14.03 28.79
CA ARG A 1048 -30.39 -15.14 29.01
C ARG A 1048 -30.98 -16.41 29.64
N MET A 1049 -32.09 -16.28 30.38
CA MET A 1049 -32.81 -17.39 31.03
C MET A 1049 -34.00 -17.91 30.21
N CYS A 1050 -34.28 -17.32 29.04
CA CYS A 1050 -35.36 -17.76 28.17
C CYS A 1050 -34.95 -19.00 27.37
N ASN A 1051 -35.80 -20.04 27.34
CA ASN A 1051 -35.52 -21.29 26.63
C ASN A 1051 -35.83 -21.26 25.12
N ALA A 1052 -36.50 -20.22 24.59
CA ALA A 1052 -36.78 -20.10 23.16
C ALA A 1052 -35.49 -20.04 22.33
N GLU A 1053 -35.42 -20.69 21.17
CA GLU A 1053 -34.24 -20.63 20.29
C GLU A 1053 -34.28 -19.38 19.38
N PRO A 1054 -33.14 -18.72 19.10
CA PRO A 1054 -33.11 -17.50 18.30
C PRO A 1054 -33.18 -17.80 16.79
N SER A 1055 -33.64 -16.83 16.00
CA SER A 1055 -33.68 -16.93 14.53
C SER A 1055 -32.32 -17.31 13.94
N PRO A 1056 -32.26 -18.12 12.86
CA PRO A 1056 -30.98 -18.55 12.27
C PRO A 1056 -30.09 -17.40 11.82
N LEU A 1057 -28.77 -17.60 11.92
CA LEU A 1057 -27.80 -16.71 11.26
C LEU A 1057 -27.87 -16.91 9.74
N LYS A 1058 -27.75 -15.80 9.01
CA LYS A 1058 -27.57 -15.79 7.56
C LYS A 1058 -26.15 -15.39 7.25
N ASP A 1059 -25.45 -16.20 6.46
CA ASP A 1059 -24.15 -15.88 5.87
C ASP A 1059 -24.31 -15.86 4.34
N GLU A 1060 -23.93 -14.75 3.71
CA GLU A 1060 -24.13 -14.48 2.27
C GLU A 1060 -25.53 -14.86 1.73
N GLY A 1061 -26.57 -14.65 2.56
CA GLY A 1061 -27.97 -14.95 2.22
C GLY A 1061 -28.40 -16.41 2.43
N ARG A 1062 -27.48 -17.34 2.72
CA ARG A 1062 -27.79 -18.74 3.08
C ARG A 1062 -28.10 -18.85 4.57
N ILE A 1063 -29.12 -19.64 4.90
CA ILE A 1063 -29.45 -20.01 6.29
C ILE A 1063 -28.48 -21.10 6.73
N LEU A 1064 -27.74 -20.86 7.80
CA LEU A 1064 -26.80 -21.83 8.37
C LEU A 1064 -27.56 -22.97 9.11
N PRO A 1065 -26.99 -24.19 9.21
CA PRO A 1065 -27.68 -25.34 9.80
C PRO A 1065 -28.05 -25.15 11.28
N PRO A 1066 -29.18 -25.71 11.77
CA PRO A 1066 -29.61 -25.57 13.18
C PRO A 1066 -28.55 -25.96 14.21
N SER A 1067 -27.70 -26.95 13.91
CA SER A 1067 -26.58 -27.41 14.73
C SER A 1067 -25.46 -26.38 14.89
N GLU A 1068 -25.28 -25.46 13.94
CA GLU A 1068 -24.18 -24.51 13.93
C GLU A 1068 -24.56 -23.11 14.45
N ASN A 1069 -25.85 -22.77 14.50
CA ASN A 1069 -26.29 -21.38 14.54
C ASN A 1069 -25.92 -20.57 15.80
N TRP A 1070 -26.02 -21.14 17.00
CA TRP A 1070 -25.90 -20.36 18.24
C TRP A 1070 -25.21 -21.12 19.39
N PHE A 1071 -24.52 -20.38 20.26
CA PHE A 1071 -24.04 -20.90 21.54
C PHE A 1071 -25.15 -20.86 22.59
N ARG A 1072 -25.26 -21.90 23.42
CA ARG A 1072 -26.15 -21.97 24.57
C ARG A 1072 -25.43 -21.44 25.82
N TYR A 1073 -26.13 -20.66 26.64
CA TYR A 1073 -25.62 -20.21 27.94
C TYR A 1073 -25.69 -21.38 28.96
N GLU A 1074 -24.55 -21.75 29.55
CA GLU A 1074 -24.47 -22.63 30.72
C GLU A 1074 -24.29 -21.76 31.98
N PRO A 1075 -25.27 -21.72 32.91
CA PRO A 1075 -25.12 -21.07 34.21
C PRO A 1075 -24.00 -21.71 35.04
N ASP A 1076 -23.28 -20.91 35.84
CA ASP A 1076 -22.24 -21.44 36.75
C ASP A 1076 -22.89 -22.16 37.94
N THR A 1077 -22.87 -23.49 37.92
CA THR A 1077 -23.50 -24.35 38.95
C THR A 1077 -22.80 -24.31 40.31
N ARG A 1078 -21.73 -23.53 40.47
CA ARG A 1078 -20.99 -23.39 41.75
C ARG A 1078 -21.58 -22.37 42.71
N SER A 1079 -22.54 -21.54 42.28
CA SER A 1079 -23.34 -20.74 43.21
C SER A 1079 -24.38 -21.61 43.90
N LYS A 1080 -24.06 -22.14 45.10
CA LYS A 1080 -25.08 -22.71 45.98
C LYS A 1080 -26.07 -21.61 46.39
N SER A 1081 -27.29 -21.71 45.85
CA SER A 1081 -28.57 -21.23 46.37
C SER A 1081 -28.55 -20.16 47.49
N SER A 1082 -29.12 -19.00 47.20
CA SER A 1082 -30.26 -18.55 48.02
C SER A 1082 -31.54 -18.81 47.22
N SER A 1083 -32.46 -19.57 47.81
CA SER A 1083 -33.79 -19.78 47.27
C SER A 1083 -34.67 -18.57 47.58
N VAL A 1084 -35.02 -17.80 46.55
CA VAL A 1084 -36.21 -16.94 46.59
C VAL A 1084 -37.09 -17.32 45.40
N ALA A 1085 -37.97 -18.29 45.63
CA ALA A 1085 -39.25 -18.24 44.95
C ALA A 1085 -40.03 -17.07 45.56
N THR A 1086 -40.65 -16.21 44.76
CA THR A 1086 -42.12 -16.00 44.70
C THR A 1086 -42.44 -15.00 43.57
N SER A 1087 -43.59 -15.19 42.93
CA SER A 1087 -44.51 -14.18 42.32
C SER A 1087 -44.00 -13.01 41.46
N ALA A 1088 -44.74 -12.78 40.38
CA ALA A 1088 -44.87 -11.47 39.74
C ALA A 1088 -45.36 -10.39 40.72
N ALA A 1089 -44.80 -9.18 40.64
CA ALA A 1089 -45.54 -7.92 40.78
C ALA A 1089 -44.73 -6.69 40.35
N LEU A 1090 -45.46 -5.73 39.80
CA LEU A 1090 -45.16 -4.33 39.51
C LEU A 1090 -44.23 -3.61 40.51
N ALA A 1091 -43.28 -2.83 39.98
CA ALA A 1091 -42.83 -1.57 40.60
C ALA A 1091 -42.41 -0.56 39.50
N LYS A 1092 -43.29 0.41 39.21
CA LYS A 1092 -42.94 1.62 38.44
C LYS A 1092 -42.02 2.52 39.29
N PRO A 1093 -41.00 3.18 38.73
CA PRO A 1093 -40.68 4.55 39.10
C PRO A 1093 -41.79 5.46 38.55
N ALA A 1094 -42.33 6.34 39.39
CA ALA A 1094 -43.43 7.22 39.02
C ALA A 1094 -43.01 8.35 38.07
N GLY A 1095 -43.90 8.67 37.12
CA GLY A 1095 -44.22 10.04 36.65
C GLY A 1095 -43.18 10.73 35.76
N THR A 1096 -43.51 11.25 34.58
CA THR A 1096 -44.84 11.68 34.08
C THR A 1096 -45.03 11.31 32.61
N GLU A 1097 -46.24 10.90 32.25
CA GLU A 1097 -46.68 10.63 30.87
C GLU A 1097 -46.86 11.94 30.08
N ILE A 1098 -46.72 11.92 28.74
CA ILE A 1098 -47.78 12.26 27.76
C ILE A 1098 -47.56 11.37 26.51
N TRP A 1099 -48.65 11.10 25.79
CA TRP A 1099 -48.84 10.09 24.74
C TRP A 1099 -48.22 10.36 23.37
N GLU A 1100 -48.26 9.30 22.55
CA GLU A 1100 -48.16 9.27 21.08
C GLU A 1100 -49.12 10.24 20.38
N SER A 1101 -48.74 10.70 19.18
CA SER A 1101 -49.69 10.80 18.05
C SER A 1101 -48.94 10.77 16.71
N GLU A 1102 -49.34 9.78 15.91
CA GLU A 1102 -49.38 9.67 14.44
C GLU A 1102 -48.82 10.82 13.57
N ALA A 1103 -47.79 10.51 12.76
CA ALA A 1103 -47.64 10.86 11.32
C ALA A 1103 -46.26 10.41 10.76
#